data_AF-A0A151TKM7-F1
#
_entry.id   AF-A0A151TKM7-F1
#
_cell.length_a   1.000
_cell.length_b   1.000
_cell.length_c   1.000
_cell.angle_alpha   90.00
_cell.angle_beta   90.00
_cell.angle_gamma   90.00
#
_symmetry.space_group_name_H-M   'P 1'
#
loop_
_entity.id
_entity.type
_entity.pdbx_description
1 polymer ?
#
loop_
_entity_poly.entity_id
_entity_poly.type
_entity_poly.pdbx_seq_one_letter_code
_entity_poly.pdbx_strand_id
1 'polypeptide(L)'
;MAGAGDLDADAVLSDVEDDAGDPTPIAKPPSPEDVSVEKLREVMEELDRERQARVAAENAKSELQVSFNRLKALAHEAIKKRDDFGRQRDDAVREKEETAKRLEETTKHLEETAKERDALRSEIGNSSHMLVTGMEKISAKVSSFAGNALPLPRSQKYTGMAAAAYGVIKRANEIVEELLKQNEATVKARNEAREQMEQRNYEIAIEVSQLEATISGLRDEVAKKGENEALQLREFVGECEDKLSKLESRMEAQRPLLIDQLSFVSKIHNQICNVVKILDDGGTSELSESLFVPQETDVEENIRASLAGMESIYELTKVVVQKAKDVVEEKNHEIKSLDETVNRLVKEKDQIGSLLRSALSKRMAIDPSSRKSELFQAAENGLREAGIDFKFSKLIGDGKVADSNEKSDRAEKEEEDEIYSLAGALEDVVKASQLEIIELQHTVDELRAELSLLKQHIEAQAKELDHRMHRIEELEEKERVANENIEGLMTDIAAAEEEINRWKVAAEQEAAAGTGVEQEFVAQLSALKQELEEAKQSMLESEKKLKFKEETAAAAMAARDAAEKSLKLADMRSSRLRDRVEELTHQLEELENREDSRSRNRPRYVCWPWQWLGMDFVGFQQRPDTQQEASNEMELSEPLL
;
A
#
# COMPACT_ATOMS: atom_id res chain seq x y z
N MET A 1 -33.97 3.58 -30.82
CA MET A 1 -35.37 3.13 -30.66
C MET A 1 -35.54 2.65 -29.23
N ALA A 2 -36.56 3.19 -28.53
CA ALA A 2 -37.06 2.89 -27.18
C ALA A 2 -36.06 3.09 -26.01
N GLY A 3 -36.34 3.84 -24.94
CA GLY A 3 -37.54 4.57 -24.53
C GLY A 3 -37.71 4.51 -23.01
N ALA A 4 -37.46 5.65 -22.35
CA ALA A 4 -38.06 6.22 -21.13
C ALA A 4 -38.37 5.36 -19.88
N GLY A 5 -38.04 5.92 -18.71
CA GLY A 5 -38.55 5.48 -17.42
C GLY A 5 -37.99 6.29 -16.24
N ASP A 6 -38.20 7.61 -16.27
CA ASP A 6 -38.04 8.53 -15.13
C ASP A 6 -39.27 8.35 -14.22
N LEU A 7 -39.07 8.15 -12.91
CA LEU A 7 -40.14 8.12 -11.92
C LEU A 7 -39.75 8.98 -10.71
N ASP A 8 -40.21 10.23 -10.77
CA ASP A 8 -40.55 11.03 -9.59
C ASP A 8 -41.56 10.27 -8.72
N ALA A 9 -41.27 10.15 -7.43
CA ALA A 9 -42.25 9.82 -6.41
C ALA A 9 -42.16 10.86 -5.29
N ASP A 10 -42.82 11.98 -5.57
CA ASP A 10 -43.23 13.02 -4.65
C ASP A 10 -44.20 12.41 -3.62
N ALA A 11 -43.70 12.07 -2.43
CA ALA A 11 -44.50 11.57 -1.32
C ALA A 11 -44.89 12.74 -0.41
N VAL A 12 -45.98 13.39 -0.81
CA VAL A 12 -46.85 14.21 0.03
C VAL A 12 -47.31 13.36 1.22
N LEU A 13 -46.91 13.74 2.45
CA LEU A 13 -47.64 13.38 3.66
C LEU A 13 -48.15 14.66 4.32
N SER A 14 -49.48 14.71 4.32
CA SER A 14 -50.39 15.76 4.75
C SER A 14 -50.46 15.92 6.27
N ASP A 15 -50.81 17.13 6.68
CA ASP A 15 -51.70 17.50 7.79
C ASP A 15 -51.83 16.51 8.95
N VAL A 16 -51.22 16.88 10.07
CA VAL A 16 -51.79 16.59 11.39
C VAL A 16 -52.26 17.93 11.96
N GLU A 17 -53.54 17.95 12.29
CA GLU A 17 -54.38 19.07 12.67
C GLU A 17 -53.83 19.88 13.86
N ASP A 18 -53.99 21.20 13.76
CA ASP A 18 -53.98 22.13 14.89
C ASP A 18 -55.05 21.72 15.91
N ASP A 19 -54.64 21.09 17.02
CA ASP A 19 -55.49 20.99 18.22
C ASP A 19 -55.21 22.19 19.12
N ALA A 20 -56.13 23.15 19.04
CA ALA A 20 -56.21 24.27 19.96
C ALA A 20 -56.82 23.80 21.29
N GLY A 21 -56.00 23.67 22.33
CA GLY A 21 -56.54 23.61 23.69
C GLY A 21 -55.66 23.06 24.81
N ASP A 22 -54.62 23.80 25.22
CA ASP A 22 -54.46 24.16 26.65
C ASP A 22 -53.43 25.28 26.81
N PRO A 23 -53.73 26.39 27.51
CA PRO A 23 -52.73 27.40 27.80
C PRO A 23 -51.76 26.82 28.83
N THR A 24 -50.49 26.77 28.48
CA THR A 24 -49.41 26.54 29.44
C THR A 24 -49.61 27.44 30.66
N PRO A 25 -49.53 26.91 31.90
CA PRO A 25 -49.60 27.77 33.07
C PRO A 25 -48.39 28.70 33.04
N ILE A 26 -48.66 29.98 32.83
CA ILE A 26 -47.69 31.06 32.98
C ILE A 26 -47.06 30.90 34.36
N ALA A 27 -45.81 30.44 34.37
CA ALA A 27 -45.00 30.42 35.56
C ALA A 27 -44.98 31.84 36.14
N LYS A 28 -45.34 31.95 37.42
CA LYS A 28 -45.23 33.20 38.18
C LYS A 28 -43.84 33.80 37.98
N PRO A 29 -43.72 35.12 37.74
CA PRO A 29 -42.41 35.76 37.71
C PRO A 29 -41.74 35.59 39.08
N PRO A 30 -40.45 35.23 39.14
CA PRO A 30 -39.72 35.14 40.40
C PRO A 30 -39.72 36.51 41.10
N SER A 31 -39.82 36.49 42.43
CA SER A 31 -39.78 37.68 43.29
C SER A 31 -38.50 38.50 43.07
N PRO A 32 -38.52 39.84 43.23
CA PRO A 32 -37.46 40.73 42.73
C PRO A 32 -36.16 40.73 43.54
N GLU A 33 -35.98 39.83 44.52
CA GLU A 33 -34.91 39.95 45.51
C GLU A 33 -33.71 39.00 45.32
N ASP A 34 -33.70 38.13 44.30
CA ASP A 34 -32.57 37.19 44.06
C ASP A 34 -31.96 37.22 42.63
N VAL A 35 -32.37 38.17 41.78
CA VAL A 35 -31.75 38.39 40.46
C VAL A 35 -30.68 39.46 40.57
N SER A 36 -29.47 39.07 40.95
CA SER A 36 -28.30 39.95 40.88
C SER A 36 -28.02 40.30 39.40
N VAL A 37 -27.72 41.57 39.12
CA VAL A 37 -27.37 42.06 37.76
C VAL A 37 -26.23 41.23 37.16
N GLU A 38 -25.30 40.75 37.99
CA GLU A 38 -24.23 39.81 37.63
C GLU A 38 -24.75 38.48 37.05
N LYS A 39 -25.74 37.82 37.65
CA LYS A 39 -26.28 36.55 37.13
C LYS A 39 -26.97 36.73 35.78
N LEU A 40 -27.66 37.86 35.60
CA LEU A 40 -28.32 38.17 34.32
C LEU A 40 -27.27 38.45 33.22
N ARG A 41 -26.17 39.10 33.56
CA ARG A 41 -25.02 39.29 32.66
C ARG A 41 -24.36 37.97 32.28
N GLU A 42 -24.12 37.09 33.25
CA GLU A 42 -23.53 35.77 33.05
C GLU A 42 -24.39 34.89 32.12
N VAL A 43 -25.71 34.87 32.33
CA VAL A 43 -26.64 34.14 31.45
C VAL A 43 -26.68 34.72 30.02
N MET A 44 -26.55 36.05 29.86
CA MET A 44 -26.42 36.64 28.51
C MET A 44 -25.11 36.25 27.84
N GLU A 45 -24.01 36.20 28.58
CA GLU A 45 -22.72 35.74 28.05
C GLU A 45 -22.73 34.24 27.71
N GLU A 46 -23.44 33.41 28.48
CA GLU A 46 -23.68 32.01 28.14
C GLU A 46 -24.52 31.85 26.87
N LEU A 47 -25.59 32.65 26.73
CA LEU A 47 -26.44 32.65 25.55
C LEU A 47 -25.65 33.08 24.29
N ASP A 48 -24.78 34.07 24.41
CA ASP A 48 -23.93 34.52 23.31
C ASP A 48 -22.86 33.49 22.94
N ARG A 49 -22.26 32.81 23.94
CA ARG A 49 -21.35 31.67 23.70
C ARG A 49 -22.05 30.51 23.00
N GLU A 50 -23.26 30.17 23.42
CA GLU A 50 -24.09 29.12 22.80
C GLU A 50 -24.48 29.49 21.36
N ARG A 51 -24.83 30.76 21.10
CA ARG A 51 -25.10 31.25 19.73
C ARG A 51 -23.87 31.15 18.84
N GLN A 52 -22.70 31.54 19.34
CA GLN A 52 -21.44 31.41 18.60
C GLN A 52 -21.09 29.95 18.31
N ALA A 53 -21.30 29.04 19.28
CA ALA A 53 -21.10 27.62 19.10
C ALA A 53 -22.02 27.03 18.02
N ARG A 54 -23.30 27.44 17.98
CA ARG A 54 -24.23 27.02 16.93
C ARG A 54 -23.83 27.51 15.55
N VAL A 55 -23.43 28.77 15.42
CA VAL A 55 -22.94 29.31 14.13
C VAL A 55 -21.67 28.56 13.68
N ALA A 56 -20.75 28.26 14.60
CA ALA A 56 -19.57 27.46 14.29
C ALA A 56 -19.93 26.04 13.84
N ALA A 57 -20.91 25.40 14.49
CA ALA A 57 -21.39 24.07 14.12
C ALA A 57 -22.11 24.06 12.75
N GLU A 58 -22.92 25.08 12.45
CA GLU A 58 -23.57 25.24 11.14
C GLU A 58 -22.54 25.48 10.03
N ASN A 59 -21.53 26.30 10.29
CA ASN A 59 -20.43 26.51 9.34
C ASN A 59 -19.66 25.21 9.09
N ALA A 60 -19.29 24.47 10.14
CA ALA A 60 -18.62 23.18 10.02
C ALA A 60 -19.47 22.16 9.25
N LYS A 61 -20.79 22.11 9.48
CA LYS A 61 -21.72 21.28 8.70
C LYS A 61 -21.72 21.66 7.23
N SER A 62 -21.72 22.96 6.92
CA SER A 62 -21.70 23.44 5.53
C SER A 62 -20.38 23.10 4.81
N GLU A 63 -19.25 23.23 5.50
CA GLU A 63 -17.92 22.85 4.98
C GLU A 63 -17.85 21.33 4.74
N LEU A 64 -18.37 20.54 5.67
CA LEU A 64 -18.41 19.09 5.54
C LEU A 64 -19.31 18.67 4.37
N GLN A 65 -20.45 19.33 4.17
CA GLN A 65 -21.32 19.11 3.01
C GLN A 65 -20.62 19.43 1.69
N VAL A 66 -19.84 20.53 1.63
CA VAL A 66 -19.04 20.88 0.44
C VAL A 66 -17.97 19.82 0.18
N SER A 67 -17.27 19.37 1.23
CA SER A 67 -16.25 18.32 1.12
C SER A 67 -16.85 16.99 0.64
N PHE A 68 -18.04 16.63 1.14
CA PHE A 68 -18.77 15.43 0.72
C PHE A 68 -19.20 15.51 -0.74
N ASN A 69 -19.71 16.66 -1.18
CA ASN A 69 -20.07 16.88 -2.59
C ASN A 69 -18.84 16.80 -3.51
N ARG A 70 -17.69 17.32 -3.07
CA ARG A 70 -16.43 17.20 -3.81
C ARG A 70 -15.95 15.76 -3.89
N LEU A 71 -16.02 15.01 -2.79
CA LEU A 71 -15.67 13.59 -2.76
C LEU A 71 -16.60 12.77 -3.67
N LYS A 72 -17.90 13.07 -3.64
CA LYS A 72 -18.90 12.46 -4.54
C LYS A 72 -18.53 12.71 -6.00
N ALA A 73 -18.15 13.94 -6.37
CA ALA A 73 -17.72 14.25 -7.73
C ALA A 73 -16.45 13.47 -8.14
N LEU A 74 -15.46 13.40 -7.26
CA LEU A 74 -14.23 12.62 -7.49
C LEU A 74 -14.52 11.12 -7.65
N ALA A 75 -15.43 10.56 -6.84
CA ALA A 75 -15.83 9.16 -6.96
C ALA A 75 -16.51 8.89 -8.31
N HIS A 76 -17.40 9.78 -8.78
CA HIS A 76 -18.04 9.64 -10.09
C HIS A 76 -17.01 9.76 -11.23
N GLU A 77 -16.04 10.66 -11.11
CA GLU A 77 -14.96 10.79 -12.10
C GLU A 77 -14.07 9.54 -12.14
N ALA A 78 -13.74 8.97 -10.97
CA ALA A 78 -12.96 7.74 -10.87
C ALA A 78 -13.69 6.55 -11.51
N ILE A 79 -14.99 6.39 -11.24
CA ILE A 79 -15.84 5.37 -11.88
C ILE A 79 -15.86 5.58 -13.39
N LYS A 80 -16.08 6.82 -13.86
CA LYS A 80 -16.09 7.14 -15.28
C LYS A 80 -14.76 6.78 -15.96
N LYS A 81 -13.63 7.13 -15.35
CA LYS A 81 -12.29 6.79 -15.87
C LYS A 81 -12.08 5.29 -15.94
N ARG A 82 -12.47 4.54 -14.90
CA ARG A 82 -12.41 3.06 -14.91
C ARG A 82 -13.20 2.49 -16.07
N ASP A 83 -14.41 2.98 -16.30
CA ASP A 83 -15.28 2.49 -17.38
C ASP A 83 -14.73 2.88 -18.76
N ASP A 84 -14.12 4.06 -18.91
CA ASP A 84 -13.42 4.49 -20.12
C ASP A 84 -12.19 3.60 -20.41
N PHE A 85 -11.38 3.28 -19.40
CA PHE A 85 -10.25 2.36 -19.55
C PHE A 85 -10.72 0.93 -19.89
N GLY A 86 -11.83 0.48 -19.30
CA GLY A 86 -12.47 -0.79 -19.66
C GLY A 86 -12.83 -0.85 -21.14
N ARG A 87 -13.47 0.21 -21.66
CA ARG A 87 -13.78 0.31 -23.11
C ARG A 87 -12.53 0.29 -23.98
N GLN A 88 -11.50 1.08 -23.64
CA GLN A 88 -10.26 1.12 -24.41
C GLN A 88 -9.55 -0.23 -24.46
N ARG A 89 -9.54 -0.97 -23.34
CA ARG A 89 -8.99 -2.33 -23.28
C ARG A 89 -9.77 -3.28 -24.19
N ASP A 90 -11.10 -3.24 -24.13
CA ASP A 90 -11.95 -4.12 -24.95
C ASP A 90 -11.82 -3.79 -26.45
N ASP A 91 -11.60 -2.52 -26.81
CA ASP A 91 -11.29 -2.09 -28.18
C ASP A 91 -9.91 -2.60 -28.64
N ALA A 92 -8.88 -2.46 -27.80
CA ALA A 92 -7.54 -2.97 -28.10
C ALA A 92 -7.52 -4.50 -28.24
N VAL A 93 -8.31 -5.22 -27.44
CA VAL A 93 -8.48 -6.67 -27.56
C VAL A 93 -9.12 -7.03 -28.90
N ARG A 94 -10.17 -6.31 -29.33
CA ARG A 94 -10.78 -6.52 -30.64
C ARG A 94 -9.80 -6.26 -31.79
N GLU A 95 -9.05 -5.18 -31.75
CA GLU A 95 -8.03 -4.88 -32.78
C GLU A 95 -6.93 -5.96 -32.81
N LYS A 96 -6.50 -6.46 -31.66
CA LYS A 96 -5.55 -7.58 -31.57
C LYS A 96 -6.14 -8.86 -32.18
N GLU A 97 -7.42 -9.14 -31.95
CA GLU A 97 -8.07 -10.31 -32.54
C GLU A 97 -8.22 -10.19 -34.06
N GLU A 98 -8.53 -9.00 -34.58
CA GLU A 98 -8.59 -8.73 -36.01
C GLU A 98 -7.22 -8.83 -36.69
N THR A 99 -6.17 -8.31 -36.06
CA THR A 99 -4.80 -8.43 -36.57
C THR A 99 -4.29 -9.87 -36.53
N ALA A 100 -4.66 -10.64 -35.50
CA ALA A 100 -4.38 -12.08 -35.44
C ALA A 100 -5.07 -12.83 -36.59
N LYS A 101 -6.33 -12.52 -36.90
CA LYS A 101 -7.04 -13.11 -38.05
C LYS A 101 -6.34 -12.78 -39.39
N ARG A 102 -5.91 -11.53 -39.60
CA ARG A 102 -5.13 -11.15 -40.80
C ARG A 102 -3.79 -11.88 -40.89
N LEU A 103 -3.10 -12.11 -39.76
CA LEU A 103 -1.88 -12.91 -39.72
C LEU A 103 -2.15 -14.38 -40.08
N GLU A 104 -3.25 -14.95 -39.60
CA GLU A 104 -3.68 -16.31 -39.98
C GLU A 104 -4.00 -16.42 -41.48
N GLU A 105 -4.64 -15.40 -42.07
CA GLU A 105 -4.91 -15.36 -43.52
C GLU A 105 -3.63 -15.23 -44.36
N THR A 106 -2.71 -14.35 -43.95
CA THR A 106 -1.43 -14.16 -44.66
C THR A 106 -0.52 -15.39 -44.56
N THR A 107 -0.51 -16.08 -43.43
CA THR A 107 0.23 -17.35 -43.27
C THR A 107 -0.35 -18.45 -44.16
N LYS A 108 -1.69 -18.56 -44.28
CA LYS A 108 -2.33 -19.47 -45.24
C LYS A 108 -1.91 -19.19 -46.69
N HIS A 109 -1.90 -17.93 -47.11
CA HIS A 109 -1.43 -17.56 -48.45
C HIS A 109 0.06 -17.87 -48.67
N LEU A 110 0.92 -17.69 -47.66
CA LEU A 110 2.32 -18.09 -47.75
C LEU A 110 2.46 -19.61 -47.89
N GLU A 111 1.64 -20.40 -47.20
CA GLU A 111 1.64 -21.85 -47.33
C GLU A 111 1.17 -22.32 -48.72
N GLU A 112 0.15 -21.67 -49.28
CA GLU A 112 -0.34 -21.93 -50.65
C GLU A 112 0.74 -21.61 -51.69
N THR A 113 1.36 -20.44 -51.61
CA THR A 113 2.44 -20.04 -52.53
C THR A 113 3.68 -20.95 -52.41
N ALA A 114 3.99 -21.45 -51.22
CA ALA A 114 5.04 -22.44 -51.01
C ALA A 114 4.72 -23.77 -51.72
N LYS A 115 3.47 -24.24 -51.62
CA LYS A 115 3.00 -25.45 -52.34
C LYS A 115 3.09 -25.28 -53.86
N GLU A 116 2.71 -24.13 -54.38
CA GLU A 116 2.85 -23.81 -55.82
C GLU A 116 4.31 -23.79 -56.27
N ARG A 117 5.19 -23.17 -55.48
CA ARG A 117 6.64 -23.14 -55.75
C ARG A 117 7.23 -24.55 -55.77
N ASP A 118 6.83 -25.40 -54.84
CA ASP A 118 7.32 -26.78 -54.77
C ASP A 118 6.80 -27.63 -55.95
N ALA A 119 5.56 -27.40 -56.39
CA ALA A 119 5.00 -28.00 -57.60
C ALA A 119 5.78 -27.56 -58.85
N LEU A 120 6.04 -26.26 -59.01
CA LEU A 120 6.86 -25.72 -60.11
C LEU A 120 8.29 -26.29 -60.07
N ARG A 121 8.87 -26.45 -58.89
CA ARG A 121 10.21 -27.05 -58.73
C ARG A 121 10.24 -28.51 -59.18
N SER A 122 9.18 -29.27 -58.88
CA SER A 122 9.02 -30.64 -59.38
C SER A 122 8.89 -30.67 -60.91
N GLU A 123 8.13 -29.74 -61.49
CA GLU A 123 7.94 -29.61 -62.93
C GLU A 123 9.25 -29.24 -63.66
N ILE A 124 10.03 -28.32 -63.11
CA ILE A 124 11.37 -27.95 -63.59
C ILE A 124 12.33 -29.16 -63.50
N GLY A 125 12.25 -29.94 -62.41
CA GLY A 125 13.01 -31.17 -62.25
C GLY A 125 12.67 -32.20 -63.33
N ASN A 126 11.39 -32.41 -63.60
CA ASN A 126 10.90 -33.32 -64.64
C ASN A 126 11.30 -32.84 -66.04
N SER A 127 11.15 -31.54 -66.33
CA SER A 127 11.55 -30.93 -67.59
C SER A 127 13.06 -31.03 -67.82
N SER A 128 13.87 -30.74 -66.79
CA SER A 128 15.33 -30.93 -66.83
C SER A 128 15.71 -32.37 -67.09
N HIS A 129 15.07 -33.33 -66.41
CA HIS A 129 15.31 -34.75 -66.64
C HIS A 129 14.95 -35.17 -68.08
N MET A 130 13.83 -34.69 -68.62
CA MET A 130 13.45 -34.93 -70.01
C MET A 130 14.45 -34.33 -71.00
N LEU A 131 14.97 -33.12 -70.73
CA LEU A 131 15.98 -32.47 -71.57
C LEU A 131 17.30 -33.24 -71.55
N VAL A 132 17.78 -33.68 -70.39
CA VAL A 132 19.00 -34.50 -70.27
C VAL A 132 18.81 -35.83 -71.00
N THR A 133 17.69 -36.52 -70.78
CA THR A 133 17.37 -37.78 -71.48
C THR A 133 17.24 -37.56 -73.00
N GLY A 134 16.69 -36.42 -73.41
CA GLY A 134 16.60 -36.01 -74.81
C GLY A 134 17.97 -35.75 -75.42
N MET A 135 18.85 -35.03 -74.71
CA MET A 135 20.24 -34.79 -75.09
C MET A 135 21.04 -36.08 -75.17
N GLU A 136 20.86 -37.02 -74.25
CA GLU A 136 21.51 -38.35 -74.31
C GLU A 136 21.02 -39.16 -75.52
N LYS A 137 19.71 -39.15 -75.81
CA LYS A 137 19.14 -39.81 -77.01
C LYS A 137 19.60 -39.16 -78.31
N ILE A 138 19.72 -37.83 -78.34
CA ILE A 138 20.25 -37.09 -79.49
C ILE A 138 21.75 -37.37 -79.62
N SER A 139 22.51 -37.35 -78.54
CA SER A 139 23.94 -37.67 -78.52
C SER A 139 24.22 -39.11 -78.98
N ALA A 140 23.40 -40.08 -78.56
CA ALA A 140 23.44 -41.45 -79.04
C ALA A 140 23.06 -41.60 -80.53
N LYS A 141 22.15 -40.74 -81.04
CA LYS A 141 21.85 -40.69 -82.47
C LYS A 141 22.93 -39.95 -83.28
N VAL A 142 23.55 -38.92 -82.72
CA VAL A 142 24.63 -38.15 -83.36
C VAL A 142 25.92 -38.99 -83.42
N SER A 143 26.18 -39.87 -82.46
CA SER A 143 27.26 -40.86 -82.55
C SER A 143 27.00 -41.93 -83.63
N SER A 144 25.73 -42.24 -83.94
CA SER A 144 25.35 -43.15 -85.04
C SER A 144 25.40 -42.51 -86.44
N PHE A 145 25.62 -41.19 -86.54
CA PHE A 145 25.66 -40.44 -87.79
C PHE A 145 27.09 -40.06 -88.25
N ALA A 146 28.15 -40.59 -87.62
CA ALA A 146 29.55 -40.37 -88.00
C ALA A 146 29.98 -40.99 -89.36
N GLY A 147 29.03 -41.37 -90.20
CA GLY A 147 29.27 -41.80 -91.56
C GLY A 147 28.03 -41.54 -92.40
N ASN A 148 28.02 -40.41 -93.11
CA ASN A 148 27.48 -40.22 -94.47
C ASN A 148 27.31 -38.71 -94.74
N ALA A 149 28.27 -38.16 -95.46
CA ALA A 149 28.15 -36.85 -96.08
C ALA A 149 27.10 -36.91 -97.20
N LEU A 150 25.96 -36.23 -97.01
CA LEU A 150 25.04 -35.90 -98.09
C LEU A 150 25.08 -34.39 -98.39
N PRO A 151 24.94 -33.98 -99.66
CA PRO A 151 25.35 -32.66 -100.14
C PRO A 151 24.28 -31.60 -99.88
N LEU A 152 24.75 -30.40 -99.52
CA LEU A 152 23.94 -29.19 -99.35
C LEU A 152 23.34 -28.69 -100.68
N PRO A 153 22.15 -28.05 -100.66
CA PRO A 153 21.46 -27.63 -101.88
C PRO A 153 22.16 -26.44 -102.53
N ARG A 154 22.48 -26.57 -103.81
CA ARG A 154 22.97 -25.49 -104.67
C ARG A 154 21.88 -24.43 -104.84
N SER A 155 22.17 -23.19 -104.44
CA SER A 155 21.45 -22.01 -104.91
C SER A 155 22.24 -21.33 -106.04
N GLN A 156 21.52 -20.81 -107.03
CA GLN A 156 22.01 -20.58 -108.39
C GLN A 156 22.25 -19.08 -108.69
N LYS A 157 22.82 -18.32 -107.75
CA LYS A 157 23.12 -16.88 -107.97
C LYS A 157 24.54 -16.42 -107.63
N TYR A 158 25.34 -17.21 -106.89
CA TYR A 158 26.77 -16.95 -106.68
C TYR A 158 27.52 -18.29 -106.53
N THR A 159 28.60 -18.51 -107.27
CA THR A 159 29.41 -19.76 -107.23
C THR A 159 30.82 -19.50 -106.70
N GLY A 160 31.36 -20.43 -105.91
CA GLY A 160 32.72 -20.36 -105.34
C GLY A 160 32.83 -19.58 -104.03
N MET A 161 34.05 -19.17 -103.64
CA MET A 161 34.36 -18.50 -102.35
C MET A 161 33.48 -17.27 -102.05
N ALA A 162 32.98 -16.56 -103.07
CA ALA A 162 32.14 -15.38 -102.89
C ALA A 162 30.79 -15.67 -102.20
N ALA A 163 30.16 -16.82 -102.48
CA ALA A 163 28.90 -17.21 -101.83
C ALA A 163 29.11 -17.59 -100.35
N ALA A 164 30.25 -18.23 -100.05
CA ALA A 164 30.64 -18.54 -98.68
C ALA A 164 30.94 -17.26 -97.89
N ALA A 165 31.66 -16.31 -98.49
CA ALA A 165 31.95 -15.01 -97.88
C ALA A 165 30.66 -14.23 -97.56
N TYR A 166 29.71 -14.16 -98.51
CA TYR A 166 28.43 -13.49 -98.29
C TYR A 166 27.60 -14.17 -97.18
N GLY A 167 27.55 -15.50 -97.15
CA GLY A 167 26.84 -16.25 -96.10
C GLY A 167 27.46 -16.08 -94.70
N VAL A 168 28.79 -15.98 -94.61
CA VAL A 168 29.51 -15.69 -93.36
C VAL A 168 29.23 -14.26 -92.90
N ILE A 169 29.30 -13.27 -93.80
CA ILE A 169 29.00 -11.87 -93.47
C ILE A 169 27.54 -11.72 -93.01
N LYS A 170 26.59 -12.37 -93.70
CA LYS A 170 25.18 -12.32 -93.32
C LYS A 170 24.94 -12.90 -91.93
N ARG A 171 25.48 -14.09 -91.63
CA ARG A 171 25.36 -14.69 -90.29
C ARG A 171 26.08 -13.86 -89.22
N ALA A 172 27.23 -13.27 -89.53
CA ALA A 172 27.94 -12.40 -88.60
C ALA A 172 27.10 -11.16 -88.26
N ASN A 173 26.45 -10.54 -89.26
CA ASN A 173 25.54 -9.42 -89.04
C ASN A 173 24.30 -9.84 -88.24
N GLU A 174 23.69 -10.99 -88.54
CA GLU A 174 22.56 -11.54 -87.76
C GLU A 174 22.95 -11.80 -86.29
N ILE A 175 24.16 -12.31 -86.04
CA ILE A 175 24.69 -12.50 -84.68
C ILE A 175 24.92 -11.16 -83.99
N VAL A 176 25.48 -10.18 -84.69
CA VAL A 176 25.69 -8.83 -84.12
C VAL A 176 24.35 -8.17 -83.79
N GLU A 177 23.35 -8.26 -84.67
CA GLU A 177 22.00 -7.76 -84.38
C GLU A 177 21.37 -8.46 -83.18
N GLU A 178 21.50 -9.78 -83.07
CA GLU A 178 20.96 -10.52 -81.92
C GLU A 178 21.70 -10.17 -80.62
N LEU A 179 23.02 -10.01 -80.66
CA LEU A 179 23.82 -9.56 -79.51
C LEU A 179 23.48 -8.12 -79.10
N LEU A 180 23.26 -7.23 -80.07
CA LEU A 180 22.81 -5.85 -79.79
C LEU A 180 21.43 -5.87 -79.13
N LYS A 181 20.51 -6.69 -79.64
CA LYS A 181 19.16 -6.84 -79.08
C LYS A 181 19.18 -7.43 -77.67
N GLN A 182 20.04 -8.42 -77.41
CA GLN A 182 20.26 -8.95 -76.06
C GLN A 182 20.85 -7.89 -75.14
N ASN A 183 21.84 -7.13 -75.60
CA ASN A 183 22.45 -6.06 -74.81
C ASN A 183 21.43 -4.96 -74.47
N GLU A 184 20.63 -4.52 -75.44
CA GLU A 184 19.53 -3.57 -75.21
C GLU A 184 18.50 -4.10 -74.22
N ALA A 185 18.11 -5.38 -74.31
CA ALA A 185 17.20 -6.01 -73.37
C ALA A 185 17.80 -6.07 -71.94
N THR A 186 19.10 -6.40 -71.81
CA THR A 186 19.78 -6.41 -70.50
C THR A 186 19.92 -5.02 -69.89
N VAL A 187 20.23 -4.00 -70.70
CA VAL A 187 20.31 -2.61 -70.25
C VAL A 187 18.94 -2.13 -69.79
N LYS A 188 17.88 -2.47 -70.54
CA LYS A 188 16.51 -2.13 -70.17
C LYS A 188 16.10 -2.79 -68.85
N ALA A 189 16.32 -4.09 -68.68
CA ALA A 189 16.01 -4.81 -67.45
C ALA A 189 16.79 -4.26 -66.24
N ARG A 190 18.07 -3.89 -66.42
CA ARG A 190 18.88 -3.25 -65.38
C ARG A 190 18.34 -1.86 -65.00
N ASN A 191 17.92 -1.06 -65.98
CA ASN A 191 17.35 0.25 -65.72
C ASN A 191 16.00 0.13 -64.99
N GLU A 192 15.14 -0.81 -65.39
CA GLU A 192 13.88 -1.11 -64.69
C GLU A 192 14.13 -1.57 -63.23
N ALA A 193 15.13 -2.43 -62.99
CA ALA A 193 15.51 -2.83 -61.63
C ALA A 193 16.02 -1.65 -60.78
N ARG A 194 16.74 -0.70 -61.41
CA ARG A 194 17.20 0.52 -60.74
C ARG A 194 16.03 1.42 -60.38
N GLU A 195 15.06 1.62 -61.27
CA GLU A 195 13.86 2.41 -60.99
C GLU A 195 13.02 1.79 -59.87
N GLN A 196 12.85 0.47 -59.86
CA GLN A 196 12.16 -0.24 -58.76
C GLN A 196 12.88 -0.07 -57.42
N MET A 197 14.21 -0.17 -57.42
CA MET A 197 15.01 0.07 -56.22
C MET A 197 14.89 1.52 -55.75
N GLU A 198 14.92 2.50 -56.66
CA GLU A 198 14.73 3.91 -56.33
C GLU A 198 13.34 4.17 -55.75
N GLN A 199 12.27 3.58 -56.31
CA GLN A 199 10.91 3.64 -55.76
C GLN A 199 10.83 3.07 -54.34
N ARG A 200 11.37 1.86 -54.12
CA ARG A 200 11.43 1.26 -52.77
C ARG A 200 12.23 2.13 -51.79
N ASN A 201 13.30 2.77 -52.24
CA ASN A 201 14.10 3.64 -51.39
C ASN A 201 13.31 4.90 -50.98
N TYR A 202 12.47 5.46 -51.87
CA TYR A 202 11.56 6.54 -51.52
C TYR A 202 10.47 6.10 -50.54
N GLU A 203 9.89 4.91 -50.72
CA GLU A 203 8.91 4.34 -49.79
C GLU A 203 9.52 4.17 -48.39
N ILE A 204 10.71 3.57 -48.29
CA ILE A 204 11.43 3.41 -47.02
C ILE A 204 11.70 4.78 -46.37
N ALA A 205 12.10 5.79 -47.13
CA ALA A 205 12.36 7.12 -46.58
C ALA A 205 11.09 7.75 -45.98
N ILE A 206 9.94 7.55 -46.61
CA ILE A 206 8.65 8.04 -46.09
C ILE A 206 8.28 7.30 -44.80
N GLU A 207 8.39 5.97 -44.80
CA GLU A 207 8.12 5.15 -43.61
C GLU A 207 9.02 5.53 -42.43
N VAL A 208 10.33 5.71 -42.68
CA VAL A 208 11.28 6.17 -41.66
C VAL A 208 10.90 7.55 -41.13
N SER A 209 10.55 8.50 -41.99
CA SER A 209 10.09 9.83 -41.54
C SER A 209 8.81 9.77 -40.68
N GLN A 210 7.87 8.87 -41.01
CA GLN A 210 6.66 8.67 -40.21
C GLN A 210 6.98 8.05 -38.85
N LEU A 211 7.87 7.05 -38.81
CA LEU A 211 8.34 6.44 -37.57
C LEU A 211 9.09 7.45 -36.70
N GLU A 212 9.95 8.29 -37.28
CA GLU A 212 10.65 9.34 -36.55
C GLU A 212 9.68 10.36 -35.94
N ALA A 213 8.64 10.76 -36.68
CA ALA A 213 7.61 11.67 -36.19
C ALA A 213 6.80 11.06 -35.03
N THR A 214 6.40 9.79 -35.14
CA THR A 214 5.68 9.08 -34.05
C THR A 214 6.56 8.88 -32.81
N ILE A 215 7.83 8.51 -32.99
CA ILE A 215 8.80 8.41 -31.88
C ILE A 215 8.98 9.77 -31.20
N SER A 216 9.06 10.86 -31.96
CA SER A 216 9.16 12.21 -31.39
C SER A 216 7.92 12.57 -30.58
N GLY A 217 6.71 12.29 -31.10
CA GLY A 217 5.46 12.54 -30.37
C GLY A 217 5.37 11.74 -29.07
N LEU A 218 5.71 10.45 -29.10
CA LEU A 218 5.74 9.61 -27.90
C LEU A 218 6.76 10.09 -26.87
N ARG A 219 7.94 10.56 -27.30
CA ARG A 219 8.95 11.13 -26.39
C ARG A 219 8.42 12.38 -25.68
N ASP A 220 7.74 13.27 -26.41
CA ASP A 220 7.15 14.48 -25.82
C ASP A 220 6.01 14.16 -24.85
N GLU A 221 5.17 13.16 -25.16
CA GLU A 221 4.12 12.69 -24.25
C GLU A 221 4.68 12.07 -22.97
N VAL A 222 5.72 11.24 -23.09
CA VAL A 222 6.41 10.65 -21.93
C VAL A 222 7.05 11.74 -21.08
N ALA A 223 7.69 12.74 -21.69
CA ALA A 223 8.26 13.88 -20.96
C ALA A 223 7.18 14.66 -20.20
N LYS A 224 6.06 15.00 -20.86
CA LYS A 224 4.93 15.71 -20.21
C LYS A 224 4.29 14.92 -19.08
N LYS A 225 4.09 13.60 -19.26
CA LYS A 225 3.56 12.73 -18.20
C LYS A 225 4.53 12.68 -17.02
N GLY A 226 5.82 12.50 -17.28
CA GLY A 226 6.85 12.51 -16.25
C GLY A 226 6.93 13.83 -15.46
N GLU A 227 6.83 14.97 -16.14
CA GLU A 227 6.77 16.28 -15.48
C GLU A 227 5.52 16.45 -14.62
N ASN A 228 4.35 16.04 -15.11
CA ASN A 228 3.11 16.11 -14.36
C ASN A 228 3.12 15.21 -13.11
N GLU A 229 3.60 13.97 -13.24
CA GLU A 229 3.75 13.05 -12.11
C GLU A 229 4.76 13.59 -11.08
N ALA A 230 5.88 14.15 -11.54
CA ALA A 230 6.88 14.77 -10.66
C ALA A 230 6.33 15.99 -9.91
N LEU A 231 5.46 16.79 -10.54
CA LEU A 231 4.79 17.91 -9.89
C LEU A 231 3.78 17.43 -8.84
N GLN A 232 2.97 16.42 -9.16
CA GLN A 232 2.01 15.83 -8.21
C GLN A 232 2.71 15.21 -7.00
N LEU A 233 3.80 14.48 -7.22
CA LEU A 233 4.60 13.90 -6.13
C LEU A 233 5.21 15.00 -5.26
N ARG A 234 5.71 16.10 -5.88
CA ARG A 234 6.26 17.23 -5.13
C ARG A 234 5.20 17.92 -4.28
N GLU A 235 4.00 18.12 -4.82
CA GLU A 235 2.87 18.71 -4.08
C GLU A 235 2.48 17.82 -2.89
N PHE A 236 2.35 16.51 -3.11
CA PHE A 236 2.04 15.55 -2.04
C PHE A 236 3.12 15.49 -0.96
N VAL A 237 4.40 15.56 -1.34
CA VAL A 237 5.52 15.65 -0.39
C VAL A 237 5.41 16.93 0.44
N GLY A 238 5.11 18.08 -0.18
CA GLY A 238 4.88 19.33 0.54
C GLY A 238 3.73 19.24 1.54
N GLU A 239 2.60 18.64 1.16
CA GLU A 239 1.49 18.40 2.10
C GLU A 239 1.87 17.49 3.26
N CYS A 240 2.71 16.47 3.02
CA CYS A 240 3.19 15.57 4.06
C CYS A 240 4.15 16.29 5.02
N GLU A 241 5.06 17.11 4.49
CA GLU A 241 5.97 17.94 5.27
C GLU A 241 5.19 18.94 6.16
N ASP A 242 4.16 19.59 5.61
CA ASP A 242 3.29 20.50 6.38
C ASP A 242 2.53 19.78 7.51
N LYS A 243 1.98 18.59 7.22
CA LYS A 243 1.31 17.76 8.23
C LYS A 243 2.29 17.31 9.33
N LEU A 244 3.50 16.92 8.95
CA LEU A 244 4.54 16.49 9.88
C LEU A 244 4.97 17.66 10.78
N SER A 245 5.25 18.82 10.21
CA SER A 245 5.59 20.05 10.95
C SER A 245 4.46 20.47 11.91
N LYS A 246 3.19 20.31 11.50
CA LYS A 246 2.03 20.57 12.38
C LYS A 246 1.94 19.58 13.55
N LEU A 247 2.28 18.31 13.34
CA LEU A 247 2.31 17.31 14.42
C LEU A 247 3.49 17.56 15.37
N GLU A 248 4.66 17.88 14.84
CA GLU A 248 5.87 18.19 15.60
C GLU A 248 5.66 19.43 16.49
N SER A 249 5.11 20.51 15.94
CA SER A 249 4.78 21.72 16.72
C SER A 249 3.73 21.46 17.82
N ARG A 250 2.76 20.57 17.59
CA ARG A 250 1.81 20.14 18.63
C ARG A 250 2.49 19.33 19.73
N MET A 251 3.41 18.44 19.37
CA MET A 251 4.18 17.66 20.34
C MET A 251 5.05 18.57 21.22
N GLU A 252 5.73 19.56 20.62
CA GLU A 252 6.52 20.51 21.40
C GLU A 252 5.67 21.45 22.26
N ALA A 253 4.45 21.77 21.83
CA ALA A 253 3.50 22.49 22.67
C ALA A 253 3.04 21.68 23.90
N GLN A 254 3.05 20.34 23.82
CA GLN A 254 2.66 19.46 24.93
C GLN A 254 3.81 19.18 25.92
N ARG A 255 5.06 19.32 25.48
CA ARG A 255 6.25 19.12 26.31
C ARG A 255 6.23 19.87 27.66
N PRO A 256 5.91 21.18 27.75
CA PRO A 256 5.83 21.87 29.03
C PRO A 256 4.73 21.33 29.95
N LEU A 257 3.58 20.91 29.39
CA LEU A 257 2.48 20.36 30.19
C LEU A 257 2.86 19.04 30.87
N LEU A 258 3.65 18.21 30.19
CA LEU A 258 4.16 16.95 30.76
C LEU A 258 5.18 17.20 31.87
N ILE A 259 6.04 18.20 31.71
CA ILE A 259 6.98 18.63 32.76
C ILE A 259 6.20 19.11 34.00
N ASP A 260 5.16 19.92 33.80
CA ASP A 260 4.29 20.37 34.89
C ASP A 260 3.58 19.20 35.57
N GLN A 261 3.01 18.26 34.80
CA GLN A 261 2.37 17.05 35.32
C GLN A 261 3.33 16.23 36.18
N LEU A 262 4.55 15.98 35.69
CA LEU A 262 5.58 15.24 36.42
C LEU A 262 5.99 15.96 37.71
N SER A 263 6.01 17.31 37.69
CA SER A 263 6.24 18.12 38.89
C SER A 263 5.15 17.93 39.94
N PHE A 264 3.87 17.84 39.53
CA PHE A 264 2.75 17.60 40.44
C PHE A 264 2.77 16.18 40.98
N VAL A 265 3.05 15.19 40.13
CA VAL A 265 3.22 13.78 40.53
C VAL A 265 4.30 13.67 41.60
N SER A 266 5.48 14.29 41.40
CA SER A 266 6.53 14.29 42.42
C SER A 266 6.09 14.96 43.74
N LYS A 267 5.38 16.11 43.68
CA LYS A 267 4.85 16.79 44.88
C LYS A 267 3.85 15.93 45.64
N ILE A 268 2.89 15.31 44.95
CA ILE A 268 1.85 14.47 45.55
C ILE A 268 2.48 13.22 46.17
N HIS A 269 3.40 12.57 45.44
CA HIS A 269 4.14 11.42 45.93
C HIS A 269 4.87 11.75 47.25
N ASN A 270 5.59 12.87 47.29
CA ASN A 270 6.29 13.33 48.50
C ASN A 270 5.33 13.62 49.67
N GLN A 271 4.16 14.22 49.40
CA GLN A 271 3.15 14.47 50.42
C GLN A 271 2.60 13.17 51.01
N ILE A 272 2.26 12.20 50.16
CA ILE A 272 1.73 10.90 50.62
C ILE A 272 2.80 10.15 51.42
N CYS A 273 4.06 10.15 50.95
CA CYS A 273 5.17 9.57 51.72
C CYS A 273 5.29 10.21 53.12
N ASN A 274 5.09 11.52 53.25
CA ASN A 274 5.08 12.18 54.56
C ASN A 274 3.90 11.74 55.43
N VAL A 275 2.71 11.55 54.85
CA VAL A 275 1.55 11.02 55.60
C VAL A 275 1.81 9.60 56.08
N VAL A 276 2.39 8.74 55.24
CA VAL A 276 2.76 7.38 55.65
C VAL A 276 3.74 7.44 56.83
N LYS A 277 4.75 8.32 56.80
CA LYS A 277 5.69 8.50 57.90
C LYS A 277 5.02 8.94 59.21
N ILE A 278 3.95 9.73 59.16
CA ILE A 278 3.21 10.16 60.35
C ILE A 278 2.36 9.02 60.92
N LEU A 279 1.77 8.19 60.05
CA LEU A 279 0.94 7.06 60.47
C LEU A 279 1.76 5.86 60.97
N ASP A 280 3.03 5.78 60.59
CA ASP A 280 3.91 4.67 60.94
C ASP A 280 4.86 5.07 62.08
N ASP A 281 4.39 4.95 63.33
CA ASP A 281 5.16 5.29 64.54
C ASP A 281 6.38 4.36 64.75
N GLY A 282 6.48 3.27 63.98
CA GLY A 282 7.61 2.35 63.92
C GLY A 282 8.34 2.45 62.58
N GLY A 283 9.36 3.32 62.49
CA GLY A 283 10.11 3.67 61.27
C GLY A 283 10.75 2.52 60.48
N THR A 284 9.92 1.73 59.81
CA THR A 284 10.33 0.54 59.03
C THR A 284 9.94 0.63 57.56
N SER A 285 9.32 1.72 57.11
CA SER A 285 9.01 1.89 55.69
C SER A 285 10.14 2.64 54.99
N GLU A 286 11.07 1.88 54.38
CA GLU A 286 11.96 2.36 53.30
C GLU A 286 11.09 2.79 52.11
N LEU A 287 10.48 3.97 52.21
CA LEU A 287 9.68 4.54 51.14
C LEU A 287 10.64 5.16 50.13
N SER A 288 10.65 4.59 48.93
CA SER A 288 11.43 5.01 47.78
C SER A 288 11.47 6.53 47.65
N GLU A 289 12.69 7.06 47.76
CA GLU A 289 13.01 8.45 47.47
C GLU A 289 12.60 8.74 46.01
N SER A 290 11.83 9.80 45.81
CA SER A 290 11.18 10.17 44.53
C SER A 290 12.11 9.97 43.32
N LEU A 291 11.87 8.93 42.53
CA LEU A 291 12.59 8.64 41.27
C LEU A 291 12.16 9.58 40.12
N PHE A 292 11.11 10.38 40.32
CA PHE A 292 10.46 11.17 39.27
C PHE A 292 11.06 12.59 39.23
N VAL A 293 12.16 12.74 38.50
CA VAL A 293 12.80 14.05 38.29
C VAL A 293 12.19 14.72 37.06
N PRO A 294 11.65 15.96 37.17
CA PRO A 294 11.31 16.77 36.02
C PRO A 294 12.59 17.09 35.26
N GLN A 295 12.85 16.40 34.17
CA GLN A 295 14.05 16.54 33.37
C GLN A 295 13.66 16.77 31.91
N GLU A 296 14.46 17.51 31.14
CA GLU A 296 14.26 17.71 29.68
C GLU A 296 14.57 16.42 28.91
N THR A 297 13.87 15.34 29.23
CA THR A 297 13.91 14.07 28.51
C THR A 297 12.97 14.12 27.31
N ASP A 298 12.97 13.03 26.54
CA ASP A 298 12.04 12.80 25.45
C ASP A 298 10.57 12.83 25.93
N VAL A 299 9.64 13.26 25.08
CA VAL A 299 8.20 13.39 25.44
C VAL A 299 7.63 12.03 25.86
N GLU A 300 8.05 10.95 25.20
CA GLU A 300 7.65 9.58 25.54
C GLU A 300 8.16 9.16 26.93
N GLU A 301 9.41 9.50 27.25
CA GLU A 301 10.02 9.20 28.54
C GLU A 301 9.32 9.95 29.68
N ASN A 302 8.92 11.20 29.46
CA ASN A 302 8.13 11.99 30.42
C ASN A 302 6.74 11.40 30.65
N ILE A 303 6.05 10.93 29.61
CA ILE A 303 4.75 10.25 29.75
C ILE A 303 4.91 8.98 30.59
N ARG A 304 5.94 8.18 30.29
CA ARG A 304 6.23 6.93 31.02
C ARG A 304 6.56 7.18 32.49
N ALA A 305 7.39 8.19 32.77
CA ALA A 305 7.75 8.57 34.13
C ALA A 305 6.55 9.10 34.92
N SER A 306 5.69 9.90 34.27
CA SER A 306 4.46 10.41 34.88
C SER A 306 3.50 9.27 35.24
N LEU A 307 3.31 8.31 34.32
CA LEU A 307 2.44 7.15 34.55
C LEU A 307 2.94 6.29 35.71
N ALA A 308 4.23 5.95 35.73
CA ALA A 308 4.83 5.20 36.84
C ALA A 308 4.70 5.95 38.19
N GLY A 309 4.81 7.28 38.17
CA GLY A 309 4.62 8.09 39.38
C GLY A 309 3.17 8.13 39.86
N MET A 310 2.20 8.17 38.94
CA MET A 310 0.77 8.06 39.27
C MET A 310 0.42 6.68 39.84
N GLU A 311 0.97 5.60 39.29
CA GLU A 311 0.81 4.24 39.83
C GLU A 311 1.39 4.14 41.25
N SER A 312 2.57 4.69 41.49
CA SER A 312 3.18 4.73 42.83
C SER A 312 2.31 5.50 43.82
N ILE A 313 1.77 6.67 43.43
CA ILE A 313 0.84 7.47 44.24
C ILE A 313 -0.40 6.65 44.61
N TYR A 314 -0.97 5.90 43.66
CA TYR A 314 -2.15 5.09 43.90
C TYR A 314 -1.88 4.00 44.95
N GLU A 315 -0.79 3.25 44.79
CA GLU A 315 -0.42 2.19 45.75
C GLU A 315 -0.08 2.77 47.14
N LEU A 316 0.66 3.88 47.21
CA LEU A 316 0.96 4.55 48.47
C LEU A 316 -0.31 5.06 49.15
N THR A 317 -1.27 5.60 48.39
CA THR A 317 -2.57 6.06 48.93
C THR A 317 -3.34 4.89 49.54
N LYS A 318 -3.35 3.73 48.89
CA LYS A 318 -3.98 2.51 49.41
C LYS A 318 -3.34 2.06 50.72
N VAL A 319 -2.01 2.12 50.83
CA VAL A 319 -1.29 1.85 52.08
C VAL A 319 -1.64 2.85 53.17
N VAL A 320 -1.70 4.16 52.86
CA VAL A 320 -2.12 5.21 53.80
C VAL A 320 -3.53 4.93 54.34
N VAL A 321 -4.48 4.61 53.46
CA VAL A 321 -5.86 4.31 53.86
C VAL A 321 -5.92 3.11 54.80
N GLN A 322 -5.15 2.05 54.54
CA GLN A 322 -5.13 0.89 55.40
C GLN A 322 -4.51 1.23 56.77
N LYS A 323 -3.34 1.86 56.81
CA LYS A 323 -2.70 2.28 58.08
C LYS A 323 -3.58 3.22 58.89
N ALA A 324 -4.27 4.16 58.25
CA ALA A 324 -5.19 5.07 58.93
C ALA A 324 -6.38 4.32 59.56
N LYS A 325 -6.92 3.29 58.89
CA LYS A 325 -7.95 2.42 59.48
C LYS A 325 -7.42 1.69 60.69
N ASP A 326 -6.23 1.10 60.60
CA ASP A 326 -5.61 0.35 61.69
C ASP A 326 -5.43 1.24 62.94
N VAL A 327 -4.93 2.48 62.76
CA VAL A 327 -4.78 3.47 63.84
C VAL A 327 -6.13 3.87 64.44
N VAL A 328 -7.16 4.10 63.61
CA VAL A 328 -8.51 4.45 64.11
C VAL A 328 -9.12 3.28 64.88
N GLU A 329 -8.95 2.05 64.42
CA GLU A 329 -9.40 0.86 65.13
C GLU A 329 -8.69 0.72 66.47
N GLU A 330 -7.37 0.87 66.52
CA GLU A 330 -6.60 0.86 67.78
C GLU A 330 -7.12 1.90 68.78
N LYS A 331 -7.31 3.16 68.33
CA LYS A 331 -7.85 4.23 69.20
C LYS A 331 -9.28 3.96 69.65
N ASN A 332 -10.11 3.34 68.82
CA ASN A 332 -11.45 2.93 69.23
C ASN A 332 -11.42 1.84 70.31
N HIS A 333 -10.48 0.90 70.26
CA HIS A 333 -10.29 -0.10 71.33
C HIS A 333 -9.81 0.56 72.62
N GLU A 334 -8.87 1.51 72.55
CA GLU A 334 -8.43 2.30 73.71
C GLU A 334 -9.59 3.08 74.33
N ILE A 335 -10.40 3.78 73.52
CA ILE A 335 -11.56 4.54 73.98
C ILE A 335 -12.57 3.63 74.68
N LYS A 336 -12.89 2.46 74.12
CA LYS A 336 -13.79 1.49 74.77
C LYS A 336 -13.23 1.04 76.12
N SER A 337 -11.93 0.74 76.20
CA SER A 337 -11.29 0.35 77.47
C SER A 337 -11.34 1.47 78.51
N LEU A 338 -11.14 2.72 78.09
CA LEU A 338 -11.26 3.89 78.96
C LEU A 338 -12.71 4.11 79.39
N ASP A 339 -13.69 3.97 78.50
CA ASP A 339 -15.11 4.08 78.83
C ASP A 339 -15.54 3.02 79.87
N GLU A 340 -15.07 1.78 79.73
CA GLU A 340 -15.26 0.74 80.75
C GLU A 340 -14.65 1.14 82.10
N THR A 341 -13.46 1.74 82.10
CA THR A 341 -12.84 2.24 83.35
C THR A 341 -13.64 3.38 83.98
N VAL A 342 -14.12 4.33 83.18
CA VAL A 342 -14.96 5.45 83.64
C VAL A 342 -16.27 4.92 84.20
N ASN A 343 -16.93 4.00 83.50
CA ASN A 343 -18.17 3.37 83.96
C ASN A 343 -17.99 2.64 85.29
N ARG A 344 -16.85 1.97 85.52
CA ARG A 344 -16.51 1.39 86.84
C ARG A 344 -16.39 2.47 87.91
N LEU A 345 -15.64 3.54 87.66
CA LEU A 345 -15.45 4.63 88.61
C LEU A 345 -16.77 5.36 88.93
N VAL A 346 -17.66 5.54 87.96
CA VAL A 346 -19.00 6.12 88.18
C VAL A 346 -19.83 5.24 89.12
N LYS A 347 -19.83 3.91 88.91
CA LYS A 347 -20.53 2.98 89.80
C LYS A 347 -19.97 3.01 91.22
N GLU A 348 -18.65 3.05 91.38
CA GLU A 348 -18.00 3.18 92.70
C GLU A 348 -18.39 4.51 93.37
N LYS A 349 -18.40 5.62 92.63
CA LYS A 349 -18.85 6.92 93.12
C LYS A 349 -20.31 6.90 93.56
N ASP A 350 -21.20 6.26 92.82
CA ASP A 350 -22.62 6.13 93.20
C ASP A 350 -22.81 5.25 94.44
N GLN A 351 -22.04 4.17 94.57
CA GLN A 351 -22.02 3.33 95.77
C GLN A 351 -21.55 4.14 96.99
N ILE A 352 -20.43 4.86 96.89
CA ILE A 352 -19.94 5.76 97.95
C ILE A 352 -21.01 6.81 98.28
N GLY A 353 -21.63 7.41 97.28
CA GLY A 353 -22.71 8.38 97.45
C GLY A 353 -23.93 7.80 98.18
N SER A 354 -24.31 6.56 97.90
CA SER A 354 -25.40 5.87 98.59
C SER A 354 -25.05 5.56 100.06
N LEU A 355 -23.81 5.14 100.34
CA LEU A 355 -23.31 4.91 101.68
C LEU A 355 -23.28 6.20 102.50
N LEU A 356 -22.82 7.31 101.91
CA LEU A 356 -22.81 8.63 102.54
C LEU A 356 -24.23 9.14 102.81
N ARG A 357 -25.17 8.99 101.86
CA ARG A 357 -26.58 9.35 102.07
C ARG A 357 -27.22 8.47 103.15
N SER A 358 -26.92 7.18 103.21
CA SER A 358 -27.39 6.27 104.25
C SER A 358 -26.83 6.64 105.63
N ALA A 359 -25.53 6.97 105.70
CA ALA A 359 -24.88 7.43 106.93
C ALA A 359 -25.44 8.78 107.41
N LEU A 360 -25.68 9.72 106.50
CA LEU A 360 -26.33 11.00 106.80
C LEU A 360 -27.79 10.84 107.22
N SER A 361 -28.53 9.94 106.59
CA SER A 361 -29.93 9.65 106.93
C SER A 361 -30.04 8.99 108.32
N LYS A 362 -29.16 8.02 108.64
CA LYS A 362 -29.04 7.48 110.01
C LYS A 362 -28.66 8.55 111.04
N ARG A 363 -27.83 9.52 110.65
CA ARG A 363 -27.45 10.67 111.48
C ARG A 363 -28.60 11.68 111.70
N MET A 364 -29.55 11.81 110.77
CA MET A 364 -30.72 12.70 110.93
C MET A 364 -31.87 12.07 111.69
N ALA A 365 -31.98 10.73 111.74
CA ALA A 365 -33.06 10.02 112.42
C ALA A 365 -32.90 9.87 113.95
N ILE A 366 -31.86 10.45 114.56
CA ILE A 366 -31.58 10.33 116.00
C ILE A 366 -31.77 11.68 116.71
N ASP A 367 -32.58 11.63 117.77
CA ASP A 367 -33.08 12.73 118.59
C ASP A 367 -32.00 13.73 119.08
N PRO A 368 -32.33 15.01 119.33
CA PRO A 368 -31.33 16.05 119.59
C PRO A 368 -30.62 16.06 120.93
N SER A 369 -31.02 15.23 121.90
CA SER A 369 -30.65 15.43 123.31
C SER A 369 -29.54 14.53 123.86
N SER A 370 -29.04 13.50 123.14
CA SER A 370 -27.82 12.74 123.52
C SER A 370 -26.59 13.08 122.65
N ARG A 371 -26.74 14.12 121.82
CA ARG A 371 -26.04 14.39 120.56
C ARG A 371 -24.55 14.78 120.65
N LYS A 372 -23.94 15.04 121.82
CA LYS A 372 -22.52 15.50 121.88
C LYS A 372 -21.51 14.43 122.31
N SER A 373 -21.88 13.49 123.19
CA SER A 373 -20.91 12.56 123.78
C SER A 373 -20.45 11.48 122.79
N GLU A 374 -21.38 10.93 122.01
CA GLU A 374 -21.09 9.81 121.09
C GLU A 374 -20.46 10.28 119.77
N LEU A 375 -20.76 11.51 119.33
CA LEU A 375 -20.14 12.12 118.15
C LEU A 375 -18.62 12.28 118.31
N PHE A 376 -18.18 12.74 119.48
CA PHE A 376 -16.76 12.86 119.77
C PHE A 376 -16.11 11.49 119.94
N GLN A 377 -16.79 10.51 120.55
CA GLN A 377 -16.23 9.17 120.73
C GLN A 377 -16.09 8.39 119.41
N ALA A 378 -17.04 8.54 118.48
CA ALA A 378 -16.97 7.92 117.15
C ALA A 378 -15.92 8.60 116.26
N ALA A 379 -15.80 9.94 116.33
CA ALA A 379 -14.75 10.68 115.62
C ALA A 379 -13.34 10.38 116.19
N GLU A 380 -13.19 10.30 117.52
CA GLU A 380 -11.95 9.90 118.20
C GLU A 380 -11.54 8.46 117.84
N ASN A 381 -12.51 7.55 117.71
CA ASN A 381 -12.24 6.18 117.26
C ASN A 381 -11.85 6.11 115.78
N GLY A 382 -12.53 6.86 114.89
CA GLY A 382 -12.19 6.90 113.47
C GLY A 382 -10.86 7.58 113.15
N LEU A 383 -10.52 8.65 113.88
CA LEU A 383 -9.19 9.30 113.80
C LEU A 383 -8.09 8.39 114.32
N ARG A 384 -8.35 7.62 115.39
CA ARG A 384 -7.41 6.61 115.90
C ARG A 384 -7.19 5.45 114.93
N GLU A 385 -8.22 5.05 114.18
CA GLU A 385 -8.14 4.02 113.12
C GLU A 385 -7.35 4.52 111.90
N ALA A 386 -7.32 5.84 111.66
CA ALA A 386 -6.47 6.52 110.68
C ALA A 386 -5.09 6.96 111.24
N GLY A 387 -4.77 6.65 112.51
CA GLY A 387 -3.46 6.89 113.13
C GLY A 387 -3.24 8.24 113.85
N ILE A 388 -4.30 9.00 114.16
CA ILE A 388 -4.23 10.34 114.77
C ILE A 388 -4.98 10.34 116.12
N ASP A 389 -4.29 10.68 117.22
CA ASP A 389 -4.82 10.59 118.59
C ASP A 389 -5.15 12.00 119.14
N PHE A 390 -6.43 12.40 119.14
CA PHE A 390 -6.90 13.74 119.57
C PHE A 390 -8.18 13.62 120.41
N LYS A 391 -8.32 14.35 121.53
CA LYS A 391 -9.46 14.25 122.47
C LYS A 391 -10.25 15.56 122.63
N PHE A 392 -11.58 15.51 122.46
CA PHE A 392 -12.47 16.68 122.40
C PHE A 392 -13.07 17.12 123.75
N SER A 393 -12.77 16.45 124.86
CA SER A 393 -13.42 16.67 126.16
C SER A 393 -13.06 17.99 126.88
N LYS A 394 -12.40 18.96 126.24
CA LYS A 394 -11.88 20.17 126.91
C LYS A 394 -12.53 21.50 126.50
N LEU A 395 -13.57 21.52 125.63
CA LEU A 395 -13.99 22.79 125.01
C LEU A 395 -15.46 23.25 125.15
N ILE A 396 -16.38 22.52 125.81
CA ILE A 396 -17.76 23.02 125.89
C ILE A 396 -18.34 22.87 127.30
N GLY A 397 -18.08 23.89 128.11
CA GLY A 397 -18.93 24.26 129.23
C GLY A 397 -19.78 25.47 128.88
N ASP A 398 -21.06 25.39 129.28
CA ASP A 398 -21.86 26.46 129.88
C ASP A 398 -22.92 27.24 129.05
N GLY A 399 -24.17 27.11 129.52
CA GLY A 399 -25.28 28.07 129.56
C GLY A 399 -25.99 28.55 128.28
N LYS A 400 -27.27 28.94 128.26
CA LYS A 400 -28.43 28.87 129.18
C LYS A 400 -29.63 29.53 128.44
N VAL A 401 -30.76 28.81 128.42
CA VAL A 401 -32.20 29.19 128.53
C VAL A 401 -32.66 30.64 128.29
N ALA A 402 -33.74 30.80 127.49
CA ALA A 402 -35.04 31.47 127.81
C ALA A 402 -35.88 31.59 126.52
N ASP A 403 -37.05 30.92 126.39
CA ASP A 403 -38.41 31.36 126.83
C ASP A 403 -38.95 32.55 125.99
N SER A 404 -40.19 32.63 125.51
CA SER A 404 -41.45 31.90 125.77
C SER A 404 -42.59 32.47 124.91
N ASN A 405 -43.63 31.65 124.63
CA ASN A 405 -45.09 31.99 124.62
C ASN A 405 -45.67 32.95 123.55
N GLU A 406 -46.94 32.89 123.11
CA GLU A 406 -48.11 31.99 123.22
C GLU A 406 -49.25 32.60 122.34
N LYS A 407 -50.20 31.75 121.87
CA LYS A 407 -51.64 32.03 121.56
C LYS A 407 -51.99 32.96 120.38
N SER A 408 -53.17 32.93 119.75
CA SER A 408 -54.30 32.01 119.50
C SER A 408 -55.32 32.86 118.73
N ASP A 409 -55.96 32.31 117.71
CA ASP A 409 -57.26 32.71 117.12
C ASP A 409 -57.45 34.14 116.57
N ARG A 410 -57.39 34.26 115.24
CA ARG A 410 -58.14 35.27 114.48
C ARG A 410 -58.45 34.82 113.03
N ALA A 411 -59.11 33.67 112.89
CA ALA A 411 -59.72 33.23 111.64
C ALA A 411 -60.86 34.18 111.21
N GLU A 412 -61.16 34.23 109.91
CA GLU A 412 -62.26 34.96 109.22
C GLU A 412 -61.96 36.37 108.65
N LYS A 413 -60.74 36.91 108.74
CA LYS A 413 -60.30 38.05 107.89
C LYS A 413 -59.05 37.79 107.07
N GLU A 414 -58.25 36.80 107.45
CA GLU A 414 -57.09 36.33 106.66
C GLU A 414 -57.55 35.41 105.51
N GLU A 415 -58.69 34.72 105.63
CA GLU A 415 -59.22 33.85 104.56
C GLU A 415 -59.63 34.61 103.29
N GLU A 416 -60.19 35.82 103.39
CA GLU A 416 -60.51 36.63 102.19
C GLU A 416 -59.24 37.13 101.50
N ASP A 417 -58.25 37.61 102.25
CA ASP A 417 -56.93 38.02 101.71
C ASP A 417 -56.14 36.82 101.14
N GLU A 418 -56.27 35.64 101.74
CA GLU A 418 -55.73 34.38 101.22
C GLU A 418 -56.44 33.92 99.94
N ILE A 419 -57.77 34.07 99.84
CA ILE A 419 -58.53 33.76 98.63
C ILE A 419 -58.15 34.72 97.49
N TYR A 420 -57.99 36.02 97.76
CA TYR A 420 -57.51 36.98 96.76
C TYR A 420 -56.05 36.73 96.38
N SER A 421 -55.20 36.31 97.31
CA SER A 421 -53.80 35.91 97.02
C SER A 421 -53.73 34.62 96.19
N LEU A 422 -54.58 33.64 96.49
CA LEU A 422 -54.68 32.37 95.75
C LEU A 422 -55.27 32.61 94.35
N ALA A 423 -56.25 33.49 94.21
CA ALA A 423 -56.82 33.90 92.93
C ALA A 423 -55.79 34.65 92.07
N GLY A 424 -54.96 35.51 92.68
CA GLY A 424 -53.83 36.17 92.00
C GLY A 424 -52.76 35.17 91.55
N ALA A 425 -52.39 34.22 92.41
CA ALA A 425 -51.46 33.15 92.05
C ALA A 425 -52.01 32.25 90.93
N LEU A 426 -53.31 31.94 90.94
CA LEU A 426 -53.97 31.19 89.87
C LEU A 426 -54.02 31.99 88.57
N GLU A 427 -54.30 33.30 88.62
CA GLU A 427 -54.27 34.19 87.47
C GLU A 427 -52.86 34.27 86.86
N ASP A 428 -51.82 34.35 87.69
CA ASP A 428 -50.43 34.35 87.25
C ASP A 428 -50.03 33.01 86.62
N VAL A 429 -50.46 31.88 87.19
CA VAL A 429 -50.27 30.54 86.59
C VAL A 429 -51.02 30.41 85.26
N VAL A 430 -52.25 30.93 85.17
CA VAL A 430 -53.02 30.92 83.92
C VAL A 430 -52.33 31.80 82.87
N LYS A 431 -51.85 32.99 83.21
CA LYS A 431 -51.08 33.85 82.29
C LYS A 431 -49.78 33.18 81.85
N ALA A 432 -49.06 32.54 82.76
CA ALA A 432 -47.85 31.78 82.43
C ALA A 432 -48.17 30.62 81.46
N SER A 433 -49.24 29.87 81.71
CA SER A 433 -49.68 28.80 80.80
C SER A 433 -50.16 29.31 79.45
N GLN A 434 -50.79 30.50 79.39
CA GLN A 434 -51.21 31.12 78.15
C GLN A 434 -50.01 31.57 77.31
N LEU A 435 -48.98 32.14 77.95
CA LEU A 435 -47.72 32.47 77.28
C LEU A 435 -47.03 31.22 76.75
N GLU A 436 -46.96 30.16 77.56
CA GLU A 436 -46.39 28.88 77.13
C GLU A 436 -47.16 28.26 75.94
N ILE A 437 -48.50 28.34 75.94
CA ILE A 437 -49.32 27.90 74.81
C ILE A 437 -49.00 28.70 73.55
N ILE A 438 -48.81 30.03 73.65
CA ILE A 438 -48.45 30.88 72.51
C ILE A 438 -47.05 30.56 72.01
N GLU A 439 -46.08 30.37 72.91
CA GLU A 439 -44.72 29.95 72.54
C GLU A 439 -44.72 28.60 71.82
N LEU A 440 -45.42 27.60 72.37
CA LEU A 440 -45.57 26.30 71.71
C LEU A 440 -46.26 26.41 70.36
N GLN A 441 -47.28 27.27 70.21
CA GLN A 441 -47.91 27.53 68.91
C GLN A 441 -46.92 28.09 67.89
N HIS A 442 -46.11 29.08 68.26
CA HIS A 442 -45.07 29.61 67.37
C HIS A 442 -44.06 28.53 66.98
N THR A 443 -43.59 27.70 67.91
CA THR A 443 -42.66 26.60 67.56
C THR A 443 -43.28 25.58 66.61
N VAL A 444 -44.58 25.27 66.76
CA VAL A 444 -45.29 24.38 65.84
C VAL A 444 -45.42 25.01 64.45
N ASP A 445 -45.68 26.31 64.37
CA ASP A 445 -45.78 27.01 63.10
C ASP A 445 -44.41 27.17 62.41
N GLU A 446 -43.33 27.37 63.17
CA GLU A 446 -41.94 27.31 62.70
C GLU A 446 -41.61 25.94 62.12
N LEU A 447 -41.89 24.86 62.86
CA LEU A 447 -41.69 23.48 62.38
C LEU A 447 -42.53 23.16 61.13
N ARG A 448 -43.74 23.72 61.01
CA ARG A 448 -44.55 23.58 59.78
C ARG A 448 -43.93 24.31 58.60
N ALA A 449 -43.36 25.50 58.83
CA ALA A 449 -42.65 26.24 57.79
C ALA A 449 -41.38 25.50 57.34
N GLU A 450 -40.59 24.98 58.28
CA GLU A 450 -39.42 24.14 58.01
C GLU A 450 -39.79 22.87 57.22
N LEU A 451 -40.86 22.18 57.63
CA LEU A 451 -41.37 21.01 56.91
C LEU A 451 -41.80 21.36 55.48
N SER A 452 -42.47 22.50 55.29
CA SER A 452 -42.87 22.98 53.96
C SER A 452 -41.66 23.28 53.07
N LEU A 453 -40.60 23.88 53.63
CA LEU A 453 -39.37 24.17 52.90
C LEU A 453 -38.63 22.88 52.53
N LEU A 454 -38.52 21.94 53.47
CA LEU A 454 -37.92 20.63 53.22
C LEU A 454 -38.68 19.87 52.12
N LYS A 455 -40.02 19.92 52.15
CA LYS A 455 -40.88 19.32 51.12
C LYS A 455 -40.63 19.94 49.74
N GLN A 456 -40.51 21.27 49.66
CA GLN A 456 -40.18 21.96 48.41
C GLN A 456 -38.79 21.55 47.89
N HIS A 457 -37.81 21.38 48.76
CA HIS A 457 -36.47 20.92 48.37
C HIS A 457 -36.49 19.49 47.81
N ILE A 458 -37.24 18.58 48.45
CA ILE A 458 -37.41 17.20 47.97
C ILE A 458 -38.13 17.19 46.61
N GLU A 459 -39.18 17.99 46.43
CA GLU A 459 -39.89 18.10 45.14
C GLU A 459 -39.00 18.68 44.03
N ALA A 460 -38.13 19.66 44.35
CA ALA A 460 -37.16 20.20 43.40
C ALA A 460 -36.10 19.16 43.02
N GLN A 461 -35.58 18.41 44.00
CA GLN A 461 -34.64 17.31 43.77
C GLN A 461 -35.26 16.19 42.94
N ALA A 462 -36.53 15.84 43.17
CA ALA A 462 -37.24 14.83 42.38
C ALA A 462 -37.34 15.25 40.90
N LYS A 463 -37.72 16.50 40.62
CA LYS A 463 -37.79 17.02 39.24
C LYS A 463 -36.43 17.03 38.54
N GLU A 464 -35.37 17.36 39.26
CA GLU A 464 -34.01 17.32 38.73
C GLU A 464 -33.57 15.88 38.43
N LEU A 465 -33.90 14.92 39.30
CA LEU A 465 -33.65 13.49 39.05
C LEU A 465 -34.42 12.99 37.82
N ASP A 466 -35.69 13.36 37.67
CA ASP A 466 -36.50 13.01 36.50
C ASP A 466 -35.91 13.59 35.21
N HIS A 467 -35.44 14.84 35.24
CA HIS A 467 -34.77 15.45 34.09
C HIS A 467 -33.47 14.72 33.71
N ARG A 468 -32.65 14.37 34.71
CA ARG A 468 -31.42 13.59 34.49
C ARG A 468 -31.71 12.20 33.95
N MET A 469 -32.77 11.55 34.43
CA MET A 469 -33.20 10.24 33.96
C MET A 469 -33.58 10.29 32.48
N HIS A 470 -34.41 11.24 32.06
CA HIS A 470 -34.73 11.41 30.64
C HIS A 470 -33.50 11.72 29.78
N ARG A 471 -32.55 12.50 30.32
CA ARG A 471 -31.29 12.75 29.60
C ARG A 471 -30.45 11.48 29.43
N ILE A 472 -30.45 10.58 30.41
CA ILE A 472 -29.77 9.29 30.31
C ILE A 472 -30.47 8.44 29.23
N GLU A 473 -31.79 8.35 29.24
CA GLU A 473 -32.57 7.61 28.21
C GLU A 473 -32.28 8.12 26.79
N GLU A 474 -32.23 9.44 26.59
CA GLU A 474 -31.84 10.04 25.29
C GLU A 474 -30.42 9.66 24.85
N LEU A 475 -29.49 9.54 25.79
CA LEU A 475 -28.10 9.19 25.51
C LEU A 475 -27.97 7.70 25.18
N GLU A 476 -28.67 6.84 25.91
CA GLU A 476 -28.74 5.40 25.65
C GLU A 476 -29.31 5.11 24.24
N GLU A 477 -30.37 5.84 23.85
CA GLU A 477 -30.93 5.69 22.50
C GLU A 477 -29.97 6.17 21.40
N LYS A 478 -29.25 7.28 21.63
CA LYS A 478 -28.21 7.74 20.70
C LYS A 478 -27.05 6.76 20.60
N GLU A 479 -26.66 6.14 21.71
CA GLU A 479 -25.65 5.07 21.72
C GLU A 479 -26.14 3.86 20.93
N ARG A 480 -27.39 3.43 21.12
CA ARG A 480 -28.00 2.33 20.36
C ARG A 480 -27.96 2.60 18.85
N VAL A 481 -28.41 3.78 18.43
CA VAL A 481 -28.40 4.17 17.00
C VAL A 481 -26.97 4.29 16.45
N ALA A 482 -26.03 4.82 17.25
CA ALA A 482 -24.62 4.88 16.85
C ALA A 482 -24.01 3.48 16.67
N ASN A 483 -24.33 2.54 17.55
CA ASN A 483 -23.89 1.15 17.46
C ASN A 483 -24.44 0.46 16.20
N GLU A 484 -25.74 0.63 15.90
CA GLU A 484 -26.34 0.11 14.66
C GLU A 484 -25.69 0.70 13.41
N ASN A 485 -25.36 1.99 13.41
CA ASN A 485 -24.65 2.63 12.31
C ASN A 485 -23.22 2.08 12.17
N ILE A 486 -22.51 1.85 13.27
CA ILE A 486 -21.16 1.25 13.25
C ILE A 486 -21.22 -0.18 12.71
N GLU A 487 -22.20 -0.98 13.14
CA GLU A 487 -22.42 -2.33 12.62
C GLU A 487 -22.68 -2.33 11.11
N GLY A 488 -23.52 -1.41 10.62
CA GLY A 488 -23.74 -1.22 9.18
C GLY A 488 -22.44 -0.90 8.44
N LEU A 489 -21.66 0.08 8.92
CA LEU A 489 -20.36 0.42 8.34
C LEU A 489 -19.37 -0.74 8.37
N MET A 490 -19.36 -1.56 9.44
CA MET A 490 -18.54 -2.76 9.51
C MET A 490 -18.91 -3.78 8.43
N THR A 491 -20.21 -3.97 8.15
CA THR A 491 -20.65 -4.87 7.07
C THR A 491 -20.26 -4.36 5.69
N ASP A 492 -20.34 -3.05 5.45
CA ASP A 492 -19.91 -2.43 4.19
C ASP A 492 -18.40 -2.52 3.99
N ILE A 493 -17.61 -2.31 5.06
CA ILE A 493 -16.15 -2.48 5.03
C ILE A 493 -15.80 -3.92 4.66
N ALA A 494 -16.42 -4.91 5.30
CA ALA A 494 -16.17 -6.32 4.99
C ALA A 494 -16.51 -6.66 3.53
N ALA A 495 -17.64 -6.15 3.00
CA ALA A 495 -18.02 -6.34 1.60
C ALA A 495 -17.01 -5.71 0.63
N ALA A 496 -16.51 -4.50 0.95
CA ALA A 496 -15.49 -3.83 0.16
C ALA A 496 -14.15 -4.58 0.19
N GLU A 497 -13.73 -5.11 1.35
CA GLU A 497 -12.54 -5.94 1.49
C GLU A 497 -12.62 -7.22 0.65
N GLU A 498 -13.78 -7.89 0.64
CA GLU A 498 -14.00 -9.04 -0.23
C GLU A 498 -13.88 -8.68 -1.71
N GLU A 499 -14.44 -7.54 -2.12
CA GLU A 499 -14.33 -7.07 -3.50
C GLU A 499 -12.88 -6.75 -3.88
N ILE A 500 -12.13 -6.04 -3.02
CA ILE A 500 -10.69 -5.80 -3.21
C ILE A 500 -9.94 -7.11 -3.39
N ASN A 501 -10.24 -8.13 -2.57
CA ASN A 501 -9.63 -9.45 -2.70
C ASN A 501 -9.96 -10.14 -4.04
N ARG A 502 -11.20 -10.02 -4.54
CA ARG A 502 -11.58 -10.54 -5.86
C ARG A 502 -10.80 -9.85 -6.99
N TRP A 503 -10.71 -8.52 -6.95
CA TRP A 503 -9.93 -7.76 -7.94
C TRP A 503 -8.44 -8.09 -7.89
N LYS A 504 -7.89 -8.27 -6.69
CA LYS A 504 -6.49 -8.66 -6.51
C LYS A 504 -6.20 -10.03 -7.14
N VAL A 505 -7.04 -11.02 -6.87
CA VAL A 505 -6.89 -12.37 -7.46
C VAL A 505 -7.02 -12.32 -8.99
N ALA A 506 -7.96 -11.55 -9.52
CA ALA A 506 -8.11 -11.38 -10.97
C ALA A 506 -6.87 -10.74 -11.60
N ALA A 507 -6.31 -9.71 -10.98
CA ALA A 507 -5.08 -9.06 -11.45
C ALA A 507 -3.86 -10.00 -11.40
N GLU A 508 -3.73 -10.81 -10.35
CA GLU A 508 -2.67 -11.82 -10.23
C GLU A 508 -2.78 -12.89 -11.33
N GLN A 509 -4.00 -13.34 -11.64
CA GLN A 509 -4.26 -14.29 -12.72
C GLN A 509 -3.95 -13.69 -14.10
N GLU A 510 -4.31 -12.44 -14.34
CA GLU A 510 -4.00 -11.74 -15.60
C GLU A 510 -2.49 -11.52 -15.76
N ALA A 511 -1.78 -11.16 -14.68
CA ALA A 511 -0.33 -11.05 -14.68
C ALA A 511 0.34 -12.41 -14.97
N ALA A 512 -0.12 -13.49 -14.34
CA ALA A 512 0.39 -14.84 -14.59
C ALA A 512 0.14 -15.30 -16.03
N ALA A 513 -1.04 -15.01 -16.59
CA ALA A 513 -1.34 -15.27 -17.99
C ALA A 513 -0.44 -14.44 -18.93
N GLY A 514 -0.20 -13.16 -18.60
CA GLY A 514 0.74 -12.30 -19.31
C GLY A 514 2.16 -12.87 -19.33
N THR A 515 2.66 -13.31 -18.18
CA THR A 515 3.98 -13.97 -18.09
C THR A 515 4.06 -15.25 -18.93
N GLY A 516 2.99 -16.04 -18.99
CA GLY A 516 2.92 -17.24 -19.85
C GLY A 516 3.08 -16.90 -21.33
N VAL A 517 2.37 -15.87 -21.79
CA VAL A 517 2.45 -15.37 -23.17
C VAL A 517 3.85 -14.81 -23.48
N GLU A 518 4.46 -14.08 -22.56
CA GLU A 518 5.84 -13.60 -22.71
C GLU A 518 6.83 -14.75 -22.87
N GLN A 519 6.69 -15.80 -22.07
CA GLN A 519 7.54 -17.00 -22.17
C GLN A 519 7.38 -17.70 -23.53
N GLU A 520 6.15 -17.79 -24.07
CA GLU A 520 5.89 -18.32 -25.41
C GLU A 520 6.56 -17.48 -26.49
N PHE A 521 6.49 -16.15 -26.41
CA PHE A 521 7.18 -15.27 -27.37
C PHE A 521 8.70 -15.38 -27.27
N VAL A 522 9.25 -15.50 -26.06
CA VAL A 522 10.69 -15.73 -25.86
C VAL A 522 11.11 -17.05 -26.49
N ALA A 523 10.31 -18.12 -26.32
CA ALA A 523 10.57 -19.41 -26.95
C ALA A 523 10.54 -19.30 -28.49
N GLN A 524 9.52 -18.65 -29.06
CA GLN A 524 9.42 -18.42 -30.51
C GLN A 524 10.60 -17.60 -31.06
N LEU A 525 11.01 -16.54 -30.37
CA LEU A 525 12.17 -15.72 -30.75
C LEU A 525 13.47 -16.52 -30.69
N SER A 526 13.62 -17.43 -29.72
CA SER A 526 14.79 -18.29 -29.63
C SER A 526 14.85 -19.30 -30.79
N ALA A 527 13.71 -19.89 -31.16
CA ALA A 527 13.61 -20.80 -32.29
C ALA A 527 13.91 -20.08 -33.62
N LEU A 528 13.31 -18.92 -33.86
CA LEU A 528 13.58 -18.13 -35.06
C LEU A 528 15.04 -17.67 -35.16
N LYS A 529 15.67 -17.30 -34.03
CA LYS A 529 17.10 -16.98 -34.01
C LYS A 529 17.95 -18.19 -34.38
N GLN A 530 17.60 -19.37 -33.89
CA GLN A 530 18.31 -20.60 -34.24
C GLN A 530 18.17 -20.91 -35.74
N GLU A 531 16.94 -20.87 -36.28
CA GLU A 531 16.69 -21.07 -37.71
C GLU A 531 17.44 -20.07 -38.59
N LEU A 532 17.54 -18.81 -38.15
CA LEU A 532 18.31 -17.78 -38.85
C LEU A 532 19.81 -18.11 -38.87
N GLU A 533 20.38 -18.55 -37.74
CA GLU A 533 21.79 -18.95 -37.69
C GLU A 533 22.07 -20.19 -38.53
N GLU A 534 21.18 -21.18 -38.53
CA GLU A 534 21.27 -22.36 -39.40
C GLU A 534 21.22 -21.96 -40.89
N ALA A 535 20.31 -21.06 -41.26
CA ALA A 535 20.20 -20.54 -42.63
C ALA A 535 21.46 -19.76 -43.05
N LYS A 536 22.03 -18.95 -42.16
CA LYS A 536 23.31 -18.24 -42.40
C LYS A 536 24.45 -19.22 -42.63
N GLN A 537 24.55 -20.27 -41.81
CA GLN A 537 25.59 -21.31 -41.98
C GLN A 537 25.44 -22.01 -43.33
N SER A 538 24.22 -22.43 -43.70
CA SER A 538 23.94 -23.02 -45.00
C SER A 538 24.28 -22.08 -46.17
N MET A 539 23.98 -20.78 -46.03
CA MET A 539 24.35 -19.77 -47.03
C MET A 539 25.87 -19.68 -47.20
N LEU A 540 26.62 -19.59 -46.10
CA LEU A 540 28.09 -19.54 -46.12
C LEU A 540 28.69 -20.80 -46.78
N GLU A 541 28.14 -21.98 -46.52
CA GLU A 541 28.57 -23.21 -47.21
C GLU A 541 28.29 -23.18 -48.72
N SER A 542 27.12 -22.66 -49.10
CA SER A 542 26.76 -22.52 -50.53
C SER A 542 27.66 -21.50 -51.24
N GLU A 543 28.03 -20.41 -50.57
CA GLU A 543 28.96 -19.39 -51.09
C GLU A 543 30.36 -19.99 -51.28
N LYS A 544 30.87 -20.78 -50.32
CA LYS A 544 32.14 -21.51 -50.46
C LYS A 544 32.11 -22.47 -51.66
N LYS A 545 31.01 -23.22 -51.83
CA LYS A 545 30.81 -24.11 -52.99
C LYS A 545 30.77 -23.34 -54.31
N LEU A 546 30.16 -22.15 -54.32
CA LEU A 546 30.13 -21.28 -55.49
C LEU A 546 31.53 -20.78 -55.83
N LYS A 547 32.28 -20.25 -54.85
CA LYS A 547 33.68 -19.80 -55.05
C LYS A 547 34.56 -20.91 -55.61
N PHE A 548 34.47 -22.13 -55.08
CA PHE A 548 35.20 -23.28 -55.63
C PHE A 548 34.84 -23.57 -57.09
N LYS A 549 33.55 -23.50 -57.45
CA LYS A 549 33.11 -23.67 -58.84
C LYS A 549 33.59 -22.54 -59.75
N GLU A 550 33.61 -21.31 -59.25
CA GLU A 550 34.11 -20.13 -59.96
C GLU A 550 35.62 -20.25 -60.22
N GLU A 551 36.41 -20.64 -59.22
CA GLU A 551 37.85 -20.93 -59.37
C GLU A 551 38.10 -22.07 -60.35
N THR A 552 37.30 -23.13 -60.29
CA THR A 552 37.39 -24.26 -61.23
C THR A 552 37.06 -23.82 -62.66
N ALA A 553 36.03 -22.98 -62.84
CA ALA A 553 35.68 -22.44 -64.14
C ALA A 553 36.77 -21.49 -64.68
N ALA A 554 37.34 -20.63 -63.83
CA ALA A 554 38.46 -19.76 -64.18
C ALA A 554 39.70 -20.58 -64.61
N ALA A 555 40.03 -21.65 -63.88
CA ALA A 555 41.11 -22.56 -64.24
C ALA A 555 40.86 -23.27 -65.58
N ALA A 556 39.63 -23.73 -65.83
CA ALA A 556 39.25 -24.34 -67.09
C ALA A 556 39.34 -23.36 -68.27
N MET A 557 38.90 -22.11 -68.08
CA MET A 557 39.05 -21.05 -69.09
C MET A 557 40.53 -20.75 -69.38
N ALA A 558 41.36 -20.60 -68.34
CA ALA A 558 42.80 -20.39 -68.51
C ALA A 558 43.49 -21.56 -69.24
N ALA A 559 43.09 -22.80 -68.94
CA ALA A 559 43.56 -23.99 -69.64
C ALA A 559 43.15 -23.99 -71.11
N ARG A 560 41.91 -23.59 -71.43
CA ARG A 560 41.44 -23.45 -72.82
C ARG A 560 42.24 -22.40 -73.58
N ASP A 561 42.44 -21.22 -72.99
CA ASP A 561 43.22 -20.15 -73.60
C ASP A 561 44.68 -20.57 -73.85
N ALA A 562 45.28 -21.32 -72.93
CA ALA A 562 46.61 -21.90 -73.11
C ALA A 562 46.63 -22.93 -74.26
N ALA A 563 45.61 -23.79 -74.35
CA ALA A 563 45.48 -24.76 -75.44
C ALA A 563 45.28 -24.06 -76.80
N GLU A 564 44.45 -23.01 -76.87
CA GLU A 564 44.27 -22.21 -78.09
C GLU A 564 45.56 -21.52 -78.53
N LYS A 565 46.35 -20.98 -77.58
CA LYS A 565 47.69 -20.42 -77.87
C LYS A 565 48.63 -21.49 -78.42
N SER A 566 48.63 -22.69 -77.83
CA SER A 566 49.42 -23.82 -78.31
C SER A 566 49.01 -24.26 -79.72
N LEU A 567 47.70 -24.32 -79.99
CA LEU A 567 47.16 -24.62 -81.32
C LEU A 567 47.61 -23.58 -82.36
N LYS A 568 47.48 -22.28 -82.07
CA LYS A 568 47.95 -21.21 -82.95
C LYS A 568 49.45 -21.31 -83.25
N LEU A 569 50.27 -21.65 -82.24
CA LEU A 569 51.70 -21.91 -82.44
C LEU A 569 51.95 -23.10 -83.37
N ALA A 570 51.18 -24.19 -83.23
CA ALA A 570 51.26 -25.34 -84.11
C ALA A 570 50.83 -25.00 -85.55
N ASP A 571 49.75 -24.24 -85.72
CA ASP A 571 49.29 -23.78 -87.03
C ASP A 571 50.34 -22.91 -87.74
N MET A 572 50.97 -21.96 -87.02
CA MET A 572 52.06 -21.16 -87.56
C MET A 572 53.31 -22.00 -87.91
N ARG A 573 53.63 -23.03 -87.12
CA ARG A 573 54.70 -23.98 -87.49
C ARG A 573 54.32 -24.75 -88.75
N SER A 574 53.08 -25.20 -88.86
CA SER A 574 52.57 -25.92 -90.02
C SER A 574 52.58 -25.06 -91.29
N SER A 575 52.22 -23.78 -91.20
CA SER A 575 52.25 -22.87 -92.35
C SER A 575 53.68 -22.64 -92.84
N ARG A 576 54.62 -22.38 -91.92
CA ARG A 576 56.05 -22.26 -92.28
C ARG A 576 56.59 -23.52 -92.94
N LEU A 577 56.17 -24.70 -92.48
CA LEU A 577 56.54 -25.97 -93.10
C LEU A 577 55.93 -26.11 -94.50
N ARG A 578 54.66 -25.70 -94.69
CA ARG A 578 54.04 -25.66 -96.03
C ARG A 578 54.78 -24.72 -96.97
N ASP A 579 55.07 -23.49 -96.56
CA ASP A 579 55.83 -22.53 -97.36
C ASP A 579 57.19 -23.11 -97.78
N ARG A 580 57.86 -23.82 -96.85
CA ARG A 580 59.13 -24.50 -97.13
C ARG A 580 58.98 -25.65 -98.13
N VAL A 581 57.90 -26.41 -98.06
CA VAL A 581 57.59 -27.48 -99.01
C VAL A 581 57.27 -26.90 -100.39
N GLU A 582 56.47 -25.84 -100.46
CA GLU A 582 56.14 -25.13 -101.71
C GLU A 582 57.41 -24.60 -102.38
N GLU A 583 58.30 -23.95 -101.62
CA GLU A 583 59.61 -23.50 -102.10
C GLU A 583 60.46 -24.67 -102.64
N LEU A 584 60.55 -25.79 -101.90
CA LEU A 584 61.26 -26.98 -102.37
C LEU A 584 60.61 -27.59 -103.62
N THR A 585 59.29 -27.50 -103.75
CA THR A 585 58.54 -27.99 -104.92
C THR A 585 58.82 -27.10 -106.13
N HIS A 586 58.83 -25.78 -105.96
CA HIS A 586 59.22 -24.83 -107.01
C HIS A 586 60.68 -25.06 -107.45
N GLN A 587 61.59 -25.32 -106.51
CA GLN A 587 62.97 -25.69 -106.83
C GLN A 587 63.05 -27.02 -107.62
N LEU A 588 62.20 -28.00 -107.31
CA LEU A 588 62.10 -29.25 -108.09
C LEU A 588 61.54 -29.00 -109.49
N GLU A 589 60.48 -28.20 -109.64
CA GLU A 589 59.91 -27.83 -110.93
C GLU A 589 60.91 -27.03 -111.79
N GLU A 590 61.69 -26.11 -111.19
CA GLU A 590 62.79 -25.42 -111.88
C GLU A 590 63.90 -26.38 -112.31
N LEU A 591 64.23 -27.40 -111.50
CA LEU A 591 65.19 -28.44 -111.86
C LEU A 591 64.65 -29.35 -112.97
N GLU A 592 63.36 -29.71 -112.95
CA GLU A 592 62.69 -30.52 -113.97
C GLU A 592 62.59 -29.77 -115.32
N ASN A 593 62.20 -28.49 -115.29
CA ASN A 593 62.22 -27.62 -116.47
C ASN A 593 63.64 -27.38 -117.02
N ARG A 594 64.67 -27.48 -116.15
CA ARG A 594 66.09 -27.45 -116.55
C ARG A 594 66.57 -28.82 -117.07
N GLU A 595 65.94 -29.91 -116.65
CA GLU A 595 66.18 -31.28 -117.13
C GLU A 595 65.55 -31.54 -118.51
N ASP A 596 64.45 -30.85 -118.85
CA ASP A 596 63.82 -30.92 -120.19
C ASP A 596 64.71 -30.37 -121.33
N SER A 597 65.81 -29.70 -121.01
CA SER A 597 66.83 -29.28 -121.99
C SER A 597 68.14 -30.10 -121.94
N ARG A 598 68.24 -31.12 -121.08
CA ARG A 598 69.38 -32.07 -121.04
C ARG A 598 68.95 -33.49 -120.65
N SER A 599 68.63 -34.27 -121.68
CA SER A 599 68.97 -35.69 -121.86
C SER A 599 68.96 -36.66 -120.66
N ARG A 600 68.19 -37.75 -120.85
CA ARG A 600 68.58 -39.15 -120.55
C ARG A 600 69.39 -39.38 -119.26
N ASN A 601 68.73 -39.80 -118.19
CA ASN A 601 69.06 -41.07 -117.53
C ASN A 601 68.10 -41.42 -116.38
N ARG A 602 67.54 -42.63 -116.48
CA ARG A 602 66.95 -43.40 -115.37
C ARG A 602 68.00 -43.54 -114.25
N PRO A 603 67.62 -43.46 -112.96
CA PRO A 603 67.34 -44.72 -112.25
C PRO A 603 66.29 -44.67 -111.11
N ARG A 604 65.58 -45.79 -111.01
CA ARG A 604 65.24 -46.60 -109.81
C ARG A 604 64.60 -45.91 -108.59
N TYR A 605 63.33 -46.24 -108.40
CA TYR A 605 62.62 -46.38 -107.12
C TYR A 605 63.55 -46.68 -105.95
N VAL A 606 63.58 -45.79 -104.97
CA VAL A 606 64.06 -46.06 -103.61
C VAL A 606 62.90 -45.79 -102.67
N CYS A 607 62.42 -46.88 -102.08
CA CYS A 607 61.46 -46.93 -101.00
C CYS A 607 61.92 -46.08 -99.80
N TRP A 608 61.05 -45.18 -99.36
CA TRP A 608 61.24 -44.40 -98.12
C TRP A 608 61.02 -45.30 -96.88
N PRO A 609 61.95 -45.34 -95.92
CA PRO A 609 61.73 -45.99 -94.62
C PRO A 609 61.07 -44.99 -93.66
N TRP A 610 59.81 -45.23 -93.30
CA TRP A 610 59.18 -44.60 -92.14
C TRP A 610 59.69 -45.26 -90.87
N GLN A 611 60.79 -44.75 -90.33
CA GLN A 611 61.04 -44.74 -88.89
C GLN A 611 60.96 -43.27 -88.46
N TRP A 612 60.46 -42.98 -87.25
CA TRP A 612 60.24 -41.66 -86.62
C TRP A 612 58.79 -41.23 -86.37
N LEU A 613 57.82 -42.15 -86.44
CA LEU A 613 56.64 -42.03 -85.58
C LEU A 613 56.83 -42.98 -84.41
N GLY A 614 57.50 -42.49 -83.36
CA GLY A 614 57.52 -43.10 -82.03
C GLY A 614 56.12 -43.04 -81.42
N MET A 615 55.22 -43.80 -81.99
CA MET A 615 53.94 -44.18 -81.39
C MET A 615 54.19 -45.48 -80.64
N ASP A 616 54.46 -45.36 -79.34
CA ASP A 616 54.17 -46.47 -78.43
C ASP A 616 52.69 -46.36 -78.06
N PHE A 617 51.87 -47.17 -78.73
CA PHE A 617 50.54 -47.51 -78.28
C PHE A 617 50.52 -49.01 -77.93
N VAL A 618 49.77 -49.31 -76.87
CA VAL A 618 49.28 -50.62 -76.38
C VAL A 618 50.06 -51.26 -75.21
N GLY A 619 49.38 -51.39 -74.06
CA GLY A 619 49.55 -52.59 -73.21
C GLY A 619 49.34 -52.45 -71.70
N PHE A 620 48.07 -52.43 -71.28
CA PHE A 620 47.48 -53.03 -70.06
C PHE A 620 48.35 -53.49 -68.84
N GLN A 621 47.84 -53.05 -67.67
CA GLN A 621 47.61 -53.77 -66.40
C GLN A 621 48.69 -54.00 -65.34
N GLN A 622 48.28 -53.59 -64.13
CA GLN A 622 48.57 -54.09 -62.76
C GLN A 622 49.82 -53.59 -62.00
N ARG A 623 49.51 -52.82 -60.93
CA ARG A 623 50.13 -52.73 -59.58
C ARG A 623 50.89 -54.02 -59.16
N PRO A 624 51.84 -54.00 -58.18
CA PRO A 624 51.84 -53.12 -56.99
C PRO A 624 53.19 -52.60 -56.43
N ASP A 625 53.07 -51.61 -55.54
CA ASP A 625 53.78 -51.35 -54.27
C ASP A 625 55.29 -51.57 -54.13
N THR A 626 56.04 -50.51 -53.74
CA THR A 626 56.61 -50.22 -52.39
C THR A 626 57.86 -49.32 -52.44
N GLN A 627 57.89 -48.31 -51.55
CA GLN A 627 59.04 -47.69 -50.85
C GLN A 627 60.12 -46.95 -51.71
N GLN A 628 60.66 -45.77 -51.39
CA GLN A 628 60.79 -45.06 -50.11
C GLN A 628 61.28 -43.59 -50.32
N GLU A 629 60.71 -42.65 -49.54
CA GLU A 629 61.25 -41.45 -48.84
C GLU A 629 62.21 -40.44 -49.55
N ALA A 630 62.22 -39.12 -49.29
CA ALA A 630 61.66 -38.19 -48.29
C ALA A 630 61.55 -36.79 -48.98
N SER A 631 60.72 -35.81 -48.62
CA SER A 631 60.57 -35.09 -47.32
C SER A 631 59.30 -34.20 -47.39
N ASN A 632 58.32 -34.34 -46.49
CA ASN A 632 57.98 -33.45 -45.34
C ASN A 632 58.16 -31.93 -45.63
N GLU A 633 57.22 -31.02 -45.37
CA GLU A 633 56.32 -30.89 -44.20
C GLU A 633 54.97 -30.25 -44.56
N MET A 634 53.92 -30.72 -43.89
CA MET A 634 52.53 -30.25 -43.95
C MET A 634 52.15 -29.94 -42.50
N GLU A 635 51.99 -28.67 -42.14
CA GLU A 635 51.45 -28.31 -40.83
C GLU A 635 49.92 -28.23 -40.93
N LEU A 636 49.29 -29.27 -40.39
CA LEU A 636 47.89 -29.29 -39.98
C LEU A 636 47.86 -28.99 -38.48
N SER A 637 47.03 -28.04 -38.07
CA SER A 637 46.60 -27.90 -36.68
C SER A 637 45.07 -27.86 -36.63
N GLU A 638 44.52 -28.85 -35.92
CA GLU A 638 43.14 -28.97 -35.47
C GLU A 638 42.74 -27.85 -34.47
N PRO A 639 41.44 -27.61 -34.26
CA PRO A 639 40.94 -26.65 -33.28
C PRO A 639 40.80 -27.27 -31.87
N LEU A 640 41.00 -26.44 -30.85
CA LEU A 640 40.63 -26.72 -29.46
C LEU A 640 39.12 -26.57 -29.25
N LEU A 641 38.60 -27.34 -28.28
CA LEU A 641 37.30 -27.24 -27.62
C LEU A 641 36.91 -25.81 -27.23
#